data_AF-A0A3R8NQG7-F1
#
_entry.id   AF-A0A3R8NQG7-F1
#
_cell.length_a   1.000
_cell.length_b   1.000
_cell.length_c   1.000
_cell.angle_alpha   90.00
_cell.angle_beta   90.00
_cell.angle_gamma   90.00
#
_symmetry.space_group_name_H-M   'P 1'
#
loop_
_entity.id
_entity.type
_entity.pdbx_description
1 polymer ?
#
loop_
_entity_poly.entity_id
_entity_poly.type
_entity_poly.pdbx_seq_one_letter_code
_entity_poly.pdbx_strand_id
1 'polypeptide(L)'
;MRFLKTSIAAALVGFGTVAASPAWAISNSIESIIGSQQGEATQVRIRMGMPLTEVPPSFSLANPHRLALDFKDTDNRIGRSLVEIAGGDVKSVNVVQSGERSRVVLNMSRPMRFQTEIDGNDLILSLNRQDTVVGAPVKSGPLPMVAQNARGSAHALKDIDFRRGKDGEGRVVIDLSDDGAGVDVRQQGKNLIVEFQGTSLPANLRRQLDVADFGTPIKTVRTQYQSGNTRLIIEPQGLWEHSAYQSDSQFVVEVKPVKEDPNRLTQGSRPGYRGERLSLNFQNVDVRALLQVIADFTNLNIVTSDTVQGKLTLRLKDVPWDQALDIIMQSRGLDMRKNGNVVMIAPREELATKEKLTLESKQQIAEIEPLRTETFTLNYQTAEKIRDMLTDEKQSVLSKRGSALADIRSNKLFVMDTPSRLDEVRQMIAQIDIPVRQVLIEARIVEADDRFSRNLGTKLGYYDRRSTMYRTVSRPNPVTGEAEAYNVPVYGPGSKLGRVGYGTISGNLSGSADLSAQLGGEESGAAVGLGKATDLANTNFFSFPAGGINGTNPASLAISLFGSSLSRFINLELSALEADQRGKVVSSPRVLTSSQRPAVIEQGTELPYQSATSSGATSVSFRKANLRLEVTPQITPEGNVILDVDVSRDAVGQLTNAGYAIDTRHVKTQVLVEDGGTVVIGGIYEQYERNRTDKVPLLGDIPILGYLFRSTSRSNDRTELLVFLTPRIVTDKLAQR
;
A
#
# COMPACT_ATOMS: atom_id res chain seq x y z
N MET A 1 -37.43 -12.81 -62.53
CA MET A 1 -36.55 -13.92 -62.99
C MET A 1 -35.76 -14.38 -61.77
N ARG A 2 -36.18 -15.48 -61.14
CA ARG A 2 -35.63 -16.86 -61.30
C ARG A 2 -34.26 -16.98 -60.61
N PHE A 3 -33.94 -17.91 -59.71
CA PHE A 3 -34.56 -19.16 -59.23
C PHE A 3 -33.70 -19.59 -57.99
N LEU A 4 -34.30 -20.02 -56.88
CA LEU A 4 -34.55 -21.44 -56.49
C LEU A 4 -33.34 -22.19 -55.91
N LYS A 5 -33.45 -22.58 -54.63
CA LYS A 5 -33.10 -23.92 -54.15
C LYS A 5 -34.12 -24.41 -53.09
N THR A 6 -35.10 -25.13 -53.60
CA THR A 6 -35.91 -26.23 -53.04
C THR A 6 -35.04 -27.41 -52.58
N SER A 7 -35.40 -28.47 -51.84
CA SER A 7 -36.57 -28.96 -51.06
C SER A 7 -36.21 -30.37 -50.53
N ILE A 8 -37.13 -31.01 -49.77
CA ILE A 8 -37.32 -32.47 -49.46
C ILE A 8 -36.89 -32.84 -48.02
N ALA A 9 -37.70 -33.46 -47.13
CA ALA A 9 -38.89 -34.35 -47.18
C ALA A 9 -39.84 -34.03 -45.99
N ALA A 10 -41.19 -34.00 -46.08
CA ALA A 10 -42.19 -35.09 -46.23
C ALA A 10 -42.12 -36.13 -45.07
N ALA A 11 -43.18 -36.56 -44.37
CA ALA A 11 -44.62 -36.31 -44.38
C ALA A 11 -45.25 -36.94 -43.11
N LEU A 12 -46.35 -36.38 -42.58
CA LEU A 12 -47.55 -37.15 -42.18
C LEU A 12 -48.73 -36.22 -41.82
N VAL A 13 -49.88 -36.57 -42.38
CA VAL A 13 -51.18 -35.90 -42.39
C VAL A 13 -52.07 -36.51 -41.31
N GLY A 14 -52.95 -35.72 -40.67
CA GLY A 14 -54.12 -36.28 -39.97
C GLY A 14 -54.93 -35.35 -39.05
N PHE A 15 -55.92 -34.66 -39.64
CA PHE A 15 -57.24 -34.30 -39.11
C PHE A 15 -57.43 -33.61 -37.74
N GLY A 16 -58.18 -32.50 -37.75
CA GLY A 16 -59.03 -32.11 -36.62
C GLY A 16 -59.20 -30.61 -36.39
N THR A 17 -59.99 -29.92 -37.22
CA THR A 17 -60.57 -28.62 -36.85
C THR A 17 -61.73 -28.84 -35.89
N VAL A 18 -61.56 -28.50 -34.61
CA VAL A 18 -62.66 -28.23 -33.67
C VAL A 18 -62.44 -26.85 -33.08
N ALA A 19 -63.44 -26.00 -33.23
CA ALA A 19 -63.50 -24.68 -32.63
C ALA A 19 -63.39 -24.78 -31.10
N ALA A 20 -62.37 -24.14 -30.52
CA ALA A 20 -62.28 -23.92 -29.09
C ALA A 20 -62.67 -22.47 -28.79
N SER A 21 -63.77 -22.33 -28.05
CA SER A 21 -64.20 -21.11 -27.37
C SER A 21 -63.04 -20.47 -26.60
N PRO A 22 -63.02 -19.14 -26.39
CA PRO A 22 -62.03 -18.53 -25.51
C PRO A 22 -62.22 -19.12 -24.11
N ALA A 23 -61.24 -19.89 -23.65
CA ALA A 23 -61.13 -20.24 -22.25
C ALA A 23 -60.90 -18.93 -21.49
N TRP A 24 -61.85 -18.55 -20.65
CA TRP A 24 -61.66 -17.47 -19.71
C TRP A 24 -60.47 -17.86 -18.85
N ALA A 25 -59.39 -17.06 -18.90
CA ALA A 25 -58.25 -17.25 -18.02
C ALA A 25 -58.75 -17.13 -16.58
N ILE A 26 -58.72 -18.24 -15.85
CA ILE A 26 -59.13 -18.26 -14.45
C ILE A 26 -57.99 -17.63 -13.66
N SER A 27 -58.16 -16.37 -13.24
CA SER A 27 -57.20 -15.70 -12.36
C SER A 27 -57.25 -16.36 -10.97
N ASN A 28 -56.08 -16.67 -10.42
CA ASN A 28 -55.99 -17.14 -9.04
C ASN A 28 -56.29 -15.97 -8.09
N SER A 29 -56.56 -16.20 -6.82
CA SER A 29 -56.74 -15.12 -5.86
C SER A 29 -56.15 -15.44 -4.49
N ILE A 30 -55.50 -14.46 -3.86
CA ILE A 30 -55.06 -14.57 -2.47
C ILE A 30 -56.27 -14.36 -1.56
N GLU A 31 -56.66 -15.39 -0.81
CA GLU A 31 -57.87 -15.38 0.02
C GLU A 31 -57.57 -15.00 1.47
N SER A 32 -56.46 -15.49 2.04
CA SER A 32 -56.08 -15.13 3.41
C SER A 32 -54.57 -15.22 3.64
N ILE A 33 -54.08 -14.42 4.58
CA ILE A 33 -52.70 -14.46 5.07
C ILE A 33 -52.77 -14.54 6.59
N ILE A 34 -52.18 -15.59 7.16
CA ILE A 34 -52.14 -15.83 8.60
C ILE A 34 -50.69 -16.05 9.00
N GLY A 35 -50.19 -15.27 9.96
CA GLY A 35 -48.90 -15.50 10.59
C GLY A 35 -49.09 -16.14 11.97
N SER A 36 -48.29 -17.16 12.27
CA SER A 36 -48.24 -17.79 13.59
C SER A 36 -46.79 -18.09 13.99
N GLN A 37 -46.45 -17.87 15.24
CA GLN A 37 -45.15 -18.25 15.79
C GLN A 37 -45.19 -19.71 16.27
N GLN A 38 -44.31 -20.56 15.74
CA GLN A 38 -44.16 -21.96 16.12
C GLN A 38 -42.72 -22.19 16.60
N GLY A 39 -42.48 -22.06 17.90
CA GLY A 39 -41.13 -22.09 18.48
C GLY A 39 -40.32 -20.84 18.16
N GLU A 40 -39.09 -21.01 17.67
CA GLU A 40 -38.23 -19.90 17.20
C GLU A 40 -38.51 -19.50 15.73
N ALA A 41 -39.31 -20.27 15.02
CA ALA A 41 -39.71 -20.01 13.64
C ALA A 41 -41.02 -19.19 13.60
N THR A 42 -41.05 -18.14 12.78
CA THR A 42 -42.30 -17.46 12.40
C THR A 42 -42.81 -18.09 11.10
N GLN A 43 -43.98 -18.71 11.13
CA GLN A 43 -44.61 -19.29 9.94
C GLN A 43 -45.68 -18.34 9.39
N VAL A 44 -45.62 -18.01 8.11
CA VAL A 44 -46.63 -17.22 7.40
C VAL A 44 -47.29 -18.12 6.36
N ARG A 45 -48.59 -18.37 6.50
CA ARG A 45 -49.40 -19.16 5.57
C ARG A 45 -50.22 -18.21 4.70
N ILE A 46 -50.06 -18.34 3.39
CA ILE A 46 -50.81 -17.58 2.37
C ILE A 46 -51.73 -18.57 1.65
N ARG A 47 -53.04 -18.41 1.83
CA ARG A 47 -54.06 -19.25 1.17
C ARG A 47 -54.48 -18.66 -0.16
N MET A 48 -54.48 -19.51 -1.18
CA MET A 48 -54.84 -19.18 -2.55
C MET A 48 -56.16 -19.87 -2.93
N GLY A 49 -56.90 -19.28 -3.88
CA GLY A 49 -58.14 -19.86 -4.42
C GLY A 49 -57.89 -21.11 -5.27
N MET A 50 -56.70 -21.23 -5.86
CA MET A 50 -56.23 -22.40 -6.62
C MET A 50 -54.81 -22.79 -6.22
N PRO A 51 -54.45 -24.09 -6.30
CA PRO A 51 -53.12 -24.56 -5.93
C PRO A 51 -52.04 -23.96 -6.83
N LEU A 52 -50.90 -23.60 -6.25
CA LEU A 52 -49.76 -23.06 -6.99
C LEU A 52 -48.99 -24.19 -7.67
N THR A 53 -48.72 -24.05 -8.97
CA THR A 53 -47.89 -25.01 -9.73
C THR A 53 -46.40 -24.78 -9.54
N GLU A 54 -45.98 -23.57 -9.17
CA GLU A 54 -44.59 -23.18 -8.97
C GLU A 54 -44.45 -22.23 -7.78
N VAL A 55 -43.26 -22.22 -7.15
CA VAL A 55 -42.95 -21.31 -6.04
C VAL A 55 -42.79 -19.88 -6.59
N PRO A 56 -43.53 -18.89 -6.05
CA PRO A 56 -43.41 -17.50 -6.49
C PRO A 56 -41.99 -16.96 -6.35
N PRO A 57 -41.48 -16.17 -7.31
CA PRO A 57 -40.21 -15.46 -7.18
C PRO A 57 -40.17 -14.60 -5.91
N SER A 58 -39.07 -14.66 -5.18
CA SER A 58 -38.88 -13.95 -3.91
C SER A 58 -37.63 -13.08 -3.93
N PHE A 59 -37.67 -11.88 -3.36
CA PHE A 59 -36.49 -11.03 -3.17
C PHE A 59 -36.48 -10.41 -1.76
N SER A 60 -35.30 -10.30 -1.14
CA SER A 60 -35.12 -9.72 0.20
C SER A 60 -34.31 -8.43 0.18
N LEU A 61 -34.78 -7.38 0.84
CA LEU A 61 -34.05 -6.13 1.07
C LEU A 61 -33.49 -6.11 2.49
N ALA A 62 -32.25 -5.62 2.64
CA ALA A 62 -31.56 -5.61 3.92
C ALA A 62 -31.80 -4.35 4.76
N ASN A 63 -32.10 -3.19 4.16
CA ASN A 63 -32.36 -1.95 4.90
C ASN A 63 -33.39 -1.08 4.17
N PRO A 64 -34.66 -1.04 4.62
CA PRO A 64 -35.25 -1.80 5.73
C PRO A 64 -35.42 -3.30 5.41
N HIS A 65 -35.39 -4.17 6.44
CA HIS A 65 -35.57 -5.62 6.28
C HIS A 65 -36.96 -5.96 5.71
N ARG A 66 -37.01 -6.37 4.44
CA ARG A 66 -38.25 -6.74 3.74
C ARG A 66 -38.06 -7.99 2.91
N LEU A 67 -39.08 -8.85 2.83
CA LEU A 67 -39.14 -9.99 1.91
C LEU A 67 -40.37 -9.80 1.02
N ALA A 68 -40.19 -9.82 -0.30
CA ALA A 68 -41.26 -9.65 -1.25
C ALA A 68 -41.43 -10.91 -2.11
N LEU A 69 -42.67 -11.35 -2.28
CA LEU A 69 -43.09 -12.50 -3.08
C LEU A 69 -44.00 -12.01 -4.21
N ASP A 70 -43.70 -12.37 -5.45
CA ASP A 70 -44.43 -11.93 -6.63
C ASP A 70 -45.30 -13.04 -7.22
N PHE A 71 -46.63 -12.85 -7.14
CA PHE A 71 -47.62 -13.76 -7.70
C PHE A 71 -48.08 -13.26 -9.07
N LYS A 72 -48.00 -14.14 -10.08
CA LYS A 72 -48.50 -13.89 -11.43
C LYS A 72 -49.97 -14.31 -11.54
N ASP A 73 -50.75 -13.60 -12.33
CA ASP A 73 -52.16 -13.88 -12.65
C ASP A 73 -53.02 -14.11 -11.40
N THR A 74 -52.71 -13.36 -10.32
CA THR A 74 -53.32 -13.52 -9.01
C THR A 74 -53.89 -12.21 -8.48
N ASP A 75 -55.18 -12.19 -8.17
CA ASP A 75 -55.90 -11.06 -7.55
C ASP A 75 -55.80 -11.06 -6.01
N ASN A 76 -55.87 -9.89 -5.38
CA ASN A 76 -55.97 -9.79 -3.91
C ASN A 76 -57.44 -9.80 -3.46
N ARG A 77 -57.89 -10.90 -2.84
CA ARG A 77 -59.26 -11.06 -2.31
C ARG A 77 -59.34 -10.99 -0.78
N ILE A 78 -58.25 -10.62 -0.09
CA ILE A 78 -58.18 -10.49 1.37
C ILE A 78 -59.04 -9.31 1.88
N GLY A 79 -59.41 -8.37 1.00
CA GLY A 79 -60.22 -7.19 1.33
C GLY A 79 -59.47 -6.07 2.06
N ARG A 80 -58.17 -6.26 2.35
CA ARG A 80 -57.26 -5.28 2.94
C ARG A 80 -55.86 -5.43 2.35
N SER A 81 -55.14 -4.32 2.22
CA SER A 81 -53.75 -4.30 1.74
C SER A 81 -52.75 -4.60 2.85
N LEU A 82 -53.03 -4.21 4.09
CA LEU A 82 -52.14 -4.44 5.23
C LEU A 82 -52.72 -5.50 6.18
N VAL A 83 -51.92 -6.51 6.50
CA VAL A 83 -52.19 -7.54 7.51
C VAL A 83 -51.10 -7.47 8.57
N GLU A 84 -51.45 -7.12 9.80
CA GLU A 84 -50.53 -7.15 10.92
C GLU A 84 -50.43 -8.58 11.48
N ILE A 85 -49.21 -9.03 11.77
CA ILE A 85 -48.98 -10.34 12.38
C ILE A 85 -48.65 -10.12 13.86
N ALA A 86 -49.52 -10.61 14.75
CA ALA A 86 -49.31 -10.53 16.18
C ALA A 86 -48.35 -11.65 16.64
N GLY A 87 -47.11 -11.28 16.96
CA GLY A 87 -46.07 -12.18 17.48
C GLY A 87 -45.07 -12.65 16.42
N GLY A 88 -43.77 -12.56 16.75
CA GLY A 88 -42.66 -12.95 15.88
C GLY A 88 -41.80 -11.77 15.38
N ASP A 89 -40.85 -12.08 14.49
CA ASP A 89 -39.92 -11.11 13.91
C ASP A 89 -40.44 -10.45 12.61
N VAL A 90 -41.67 -10.80 12.19
CA VAL A 90 -42.43 -10.15 11.10
C VAL A 90 -43.43 -9.18 11.70
N LYS A 91 -43.34 -7.89 11.34
CA LYS A 91 -44.25 -6.84 11.85
C LYS A 91 -45.57 -6.78 11.09
N SER A 92 -45.49 -6.81 9.76
CA SER A 92 -46.67 -6.68 8.91
C SER A 92 -46.43 -7.27 7.53
N VAL A 93 -47.52 -7.66 6.86
CA VAL A 93 -47.54 -8.13 5.48
C VAL A 93 -48.40 -7.18 4.66
N ASN A 94 -47.84 -6.64 3.60
CA ASN A 94 -48.52 -5.71 2.70
C ASN A 94 -48.72 -6.36 1.33
N VAL A 95 -49.95 -6.39 0.84
CA VAL A 95 -50.32 -6.95 -0.46
C VAL A 95 -50.65 -5.81 -1.41
N VAL A 96 -49.81 -5.64 -2.43
CA VAL A 96 -49.94 -4.61 -3.45
C VAL A 96 -50.27 -5.29 -4.78
N GLN A 97 -51.46 -5.02 -5.30
CA GLN A 97 -51.89 -5.53 -6.60
C GLN A 97 -51.68 -4.45 -7.67
N SER A 98 -51.06 -4.82 -8.80
CA SER A 98 -50.86 -3.95 -9.97
C SER A 98 -51.02 -4.76 -11.25
N GLY A 99 -52.10 -4.51 -11.99
CA GLY A 99 -52.46 -5.29 -13.18
C GLY A 99 -52.67 -6.77 -12.84
N GLU A 100 -52.03 -7.65 -13.61
CA GLU A 100 -52.08 -9.11 -13.44
C GLU A 100 -51.09 -9.65 -12.39
N ARG A 101 -50.43 -8.79 -11.60
CA ARG A 101 -49.44 -9.21 -10.59
C ARG A 101 -49.81 -8.72 -9.20
N SER A 102 -49.72 -9.61 -8.22
CA SER A 102 -49.83 -9.29 -6.81
C SER A 102 -48.49 -9.48 -6.11
N ARG A 103 -48.00 -8.43 -5.45
CA ARG A 103 -46.76 -8.46 -4.67
C ARG A 103 -47.09 -8.47 -3.18
N VAL A 104 -46.65 -9.51 -2.48
CA VAL A 104 -46.78 -9.66 -1.03
C VAL A 104 -45.46 -9.29 -0.37
N VAL A 105 -45.43 -8.23 0.43
CA VAL A 105 -44.23 -7.68 1.09
C VAL A 105 -44.32 -7.85 2.60
N LEU A 106 -43.46 -8.68 3.17
CA LEU A 106 -43.31 -8.87 4.60
C LEU A 106 -42.28 -7.87 5.15
N ASN A 107 -42.70 -7.03 6.10
CA ASN A 107 -41.82 -6.14 6.84
C ASN A 107 -41.30 -6.84 8.09
N MET A 108 -39.98 -6.94 8.24
CA MET A 108 -39.34 -7.66 9.34
C MET A 108 -38.60 -6.71 10.28
N SER A 109 -38.43 -7.11 11.54
CA SER A 109 -37.68 -6.36 12.55
C SER A 109 -36.16 -6.53 12.40
N ARG A 110 -35.71 -7.66 11.84
CA ARG A 110 -34.31 -8.10 11.72
C ARG A 110 -34.17 -9.05 10.51
N PRO A 111 -32.95 -9.40 10.06
CA PRO A 111 -32.78 -10.34 8.95
C PRO A 111 -33.16 -11.78 9.37
N MET A 112 -33.97 -12.45 8.54
CA MET A 112 -34.47 -13.80 8.76
C MET A 112 -34.11 -14.68 7.55
N ARG A 113 -33.73 -15.94 7.78
CA ARG A 113 -33.68 -16.96 6.72
C ARG A 113 -35.09 -17.46 6.46
N PHE A 114 -35.47 -17.60 5.20
CA PHE A 114 -36.80 -18.05 4.81
C PHE A 114 -36.73 -19.34 3.99
N GLN A 115 -37.76 -20.17 4.12
CA GLN A 115 -37.99 -21.34 3.28
C GLN A 115 -39.47 -21.35 2.87
N THR A 116 -39.73 -21.57 1.59
CA THR A 116 -41.08 -21.64 1.02
C THR A 116 -41.44 -23.10 0.69
N GLU A 117 -42.65 -23.49 1.03
CA GLU A 117 -43.21 -24.81 0.74
C GLU A 117 -44.65 -24.64 0.23
N ILE A 118 -45.02 -25.36 -0.81
CA ILE A 118 -46.38 -25.37 -1.36
C ILE A 118 -47.10 -26.58 -0.78
N ASP A 119 -48.20 -26.34 -0.07
CA ASP A 119 -49.09 -27.36 0.47
C ASP A 119 -50.50 -27.17 -0.09
N GLY A 120 -50.74 -27.76 -1.26
CA GLY A 120 -52.01 -27.62 -1.99
C GLY A 120 -52.30 -26.16 -2.36
N ASN A 121 -53.34 -25.59 -1.72
CA ASN A 121 -53.75 -24.19 -1.90
C ASN A 121 -53.00 -23.21 -0.99
N ASP A 122 -52.21 -23.70 -0.04
CA ASP A 122 -51.51 -22.87 0.92
C ASP A 122 -50.01 -22.78 0.55
N LEU A 123 -49.48 -21.56 0.44
CA LEU A 123 -48.04 -21.31 0.42
C LEU A 123 -47.58 -21.06 1.85
N ILE A 124 -46.71 -21.92 2.36
CA ILE A 124 -46.16 -21.86 3.70
C ILE A 124 -44.76 -21.26 3.63
N LEU A 125 -44.56 -20.14 4.33
CA LEU A 125 -43.28 -19.46 4.48
C LEU A 125 -42.78 -19.64 5.92
N SER A 126 -41.69 -20.37 6.10
CA SER A 126 -41.03 -20.58 7.39
C SER A 126 -39.86 -19.62 7.54
N LEU A 127 -39.92 -18.70 8.52
CA LEU A 127 -38.91 -17.67 8.78
C LEU A 127 -38.17 -17.95 10.08
N ASN A 128 -36.87 -18.23 9.98
CA ASN A 128 -35.99 -18.48 11.12
C ASN A 128 -35.00 -17.33 11.32
N ARG A 129 -34.62 -17.05 12.56
CA ARG A 129 -33.59 -16.05 12.85
C ARG A 129 -32.26 -16.46 12.22
N GLN A 130 -31.61 -15.50 11.56
CA GLN A 130 -30.27 -15.69 11.07
C GLN A 130 -29.27 -15.42 12.20
N ASP A 131 -29.06 -16.40 13.07
CA ASP A 131 -28.01 -16.30 14.09
C ASP A 131 -26.63 -16.44 13.43
N THR A 132 -25.79 -15.43 13.62
CA THR A 132 -24.37 -15.48 13.27
C THR A 132 -23.68 -16.44 14.24
N VAL A 133 -23.61 -17.71 13.86
CA VAL A 133 -22.84 -18.70 14.62
C VAL A 133 -21.35 -18.46 14.37
N VAL A 134 -20.67 -18.00 15.41
CA VAL A 134 -19.22 -17.96 15.55
C VAL A 134 -18.74 -19.37 15.91
N GLY A 135 -17.99 -20.01 15.00
CA GLY A 135 -16.97 -21.03 15.33
C GLY A 135 -17.40 -22.49 15.52
N ALA A 136 -16.95 -23.38 14.62
CA ALA A 136 -16.34 -24.68 14.97
C ALA A 136 -15.56 -25.26 13.76
N PRO A 137 -14.46 -26.02 13.99
CA PRO A 137 -13.44 -26.32 13.00
C PRO A 137 -13.78 -27.54 12.12
N VAL A 138 -13.47 -27.45 10.83
CA VAL A 138 -13.55 -28.60 9.90
C VAL A 138 -12.29 -29.44 10.06
N LYS A 139 -12.45 -30.67 10.55
CA LYS A 139 -11.42 -31.71 10.54
C LYS A 139 -11.09 -32.12 9.10
N SER A 140 -9.81 -32.15 8.78
CA SER A 140 -9.24 -32.71 7.56
C SER A 140 -9.36 -34.24 7.55
N GLY A 141 -10.12 -34.78 6.61
CA GLY A 141 -10.12 -36.19 6.21
C GLY A 141 -10.27 -36.27 4.68
N PRO A 142 -9.49 -37.11 3.96
CA PRO A 142 -9.41 -37.08 2.51
C PRO A 142 -10.48 -37.96 1.88
N LEU A 143 -11.27 -37.40 0.95
CA LEU A 143 -12.24 -38.14 0.12
C LEU A 143 -12.44 -37.41 -1.22
N PRO A 144 -12.94 -38.10 -2.27
CA PRO A 144 -12.25 -38.27 -3.53
C PRO A 144 -12.72 -37.32 -4.64
N MET A 145 -11.93 -37.33 -5.71
CA MET A 145 -12.22 -36.74 -7.00
C MET A 145 -13.53 -37.29 -7.57
N VAL A 146 -14.60 -36.50 -7.48
CA VAL A 146 -15.81 -36.64 -8.31
C VAL A 146 -16.11 -35.27 -8.91
N ALA A 147 -15.74 -35.11 -10.17
CA ALA A 147 -16.25 -34.05 -11.01
C ALA A 147 -17.73 -34.36 -11.30
N GLN A 148 -18.64 -33.56 -10.74
CA GLN A 148 -20.02 -33.50 -11.21
C GLN A 148 -20.50 -32.06 -11.23
N ASN A 149 -20.99 -31.70 -12.41
CA ASN A 149 -21.44 -30.38 -12.80
C ASN A 149 -22.55 -29.87 -11.86
N ALA A 150 -22.21 -28.89 -11.03
CA ALA A 150 -23.18 -27.94 -10.48
C ALA A 150 -22.78 -26.54 -10.97
N ARG A 151 -23.10 -26.25 -12.24
CA ARG A 151 -23.15 -24.87 -12.71
C ARG A 151 -24.39 -24.23 -12.10
N GLY A 152 -24.26 -23.68 -10.89
CA GLY A 152 -25.06 -22.51 -10.54
C GLY A 152 -24.67 -21.42 -11.54
N SER A 153 -25.64 -20.81 -12.21
CA SER A 153 -25.44 -19.72 -13.15
C SER A 153 -24.67 -18.61 -12.43
N ALA A 154 -23.35 -18.54 -12.67
CA ALA A 154 -22.53 -17.47 -12.14
C ALA A 154 -22.92 -16.20 -12.88
N HIS A 155 -23.57 -15.26 -12.18
CA HIS A 155 -23.90 -13.96 -12.72
C HIS A 155 -22.60 -13.27 -13.19
N ALA A 156 -22.64 -12.56 -14.32
CA ALA A 156 -21.50 -11.85 -14.87
C ALA A 156 -21.94 -10.53 -15.52
N LEU A 157 -21.14 -9.48 -15.38
CA LEU A 157 -21.33 -8.25 -16.17
C LEU A 157 -20.86 -8.51 -17.61
N LYS A 158 -21.73 -8.27 -18.59
CA LYS A 158 -21.42 -8.36 -20.02
C LYS A 158 -20.80 -7.08 -20.54
N ASP A 159 -21.39 -5.93 -20.21
CA ASP A 159 -20.92 -4.62 -20.68
C ASP A 159 -21.32 -3.48 -19.72
N ILE A 160 -20.60 -2.37 -19.82
CA ILE A 160 -20.88 -1.13 -19.10
C ILE A 160 -20.69 0.03 -20.07
N ASP A 161 -21.80 0.67 -20.40
CA ASP A 161 -21.89 1.80 -21.31
C ASP A 161 -22.32 3.07 -20.57
N PHE A 162 -21.86 4.22 -21.05
CA PHE A 162 -22.25 5.52 -20.55
C PHE A 162 -22.88 6.34 -21.67
N ARG A 163 -24.08 6.87 -21.43
CA ARG A 163 -24.80 7.72 -22.38
C ARG A 163 -25.26 9.00 -21.73
N ARG A 164 -25.15 10.09 -22.48
CA ARG A 164 -25.79 11.36 -22.13
C ARG A 164 -27.26 11.34 -22.56
N GLY A 165 -28.16 11.59 -21.61
CA GLY A 165 -29.58 11.73 -21.87
C GLY A 165 -29.95 13.11 -22.43
N LYS A 166 -31.22 13.30 -22.80
CA LYS A 166 -31.68 14.50 -23.53
C LYS A 166 -31.71 15.75 -22.64
N ASP A 167 -31.88 15.59 -21.33
CA ASP A 167 -32.04 16.67 -20.36
C ASP A 167 -30.73 17.02 -19.62
N GLY A 168 -29.62 16.37 -19.98
CA GLY A 168 -28.30 16.54 -19.37
C GLY A 168 -28.00 15.52 -18.26
N GLU A 169 -28.82 14.49 -18.13
CA GLU A 169 -28.59 13.37 -17.23
C GLU A 169 -27.49 12.42 -17.73
N GLY A 170 -26.69 11.91 -16.80
CA GLY A 170 -25.75 10.82 -17.06
C GLY A 170 -26.45 9.48 -16.86
N ARG A 171 -26.55 8.66 -17.90
CA ARG A 171 -27.12 7.31 -17.84
C ARG A 171 -26.00 6.28 -17.93
N VAL A 172 -25.82 5.51 -16.88
CA VAL A 172 -24.93 4.33 -16.87
C VAL A 172 -25.80 3.10 -17.14
N VAL A 173 -25.53 2.40 -18.24
CA VAL A 173 -26.24 1.17 -18.64
C VAL A 173 -25.31 -0.01 -18.42
N ILE A 174 -25.75 -0.95 -17.61
CA ILE A 174 -24.99 -2.16 -17.28
C ILE A 174 -25.74 -3.35 -17.84
N ASP A 175 -25.10 -4.09 -18.74
CA ASP A 175 -25.63 -5.34 -19.28
C ASP A 175 -25.20 -6.51 -18.39
N LEU A 176 -26.17 -7.27 -17.90
CA LEU A 176 -26.00 -8.43 -17.04
C LEU A 176 -26.15 -9.73 -17.83
N SER A 177 -25.59 -10.83 -17.30
CA SER A 177 -25.77 -12.17 -17.84
C SER A 177 -27.22 -12.61 -17.90
N ASP A 178 -27.97 -12.24 -16.85
CA ASP A 178 -29.33 -12.64 -16.51
C ASP A 178 -29.95 -11.58 -15.57
N ASP A 179 -31.25 -11.69 -15.32
CA ASP A 179 -32.05 -10.76 -14.51
C ASP A 179 -32.00 -11.06 -13.00
N GLY A 180 -31.47 -12.22 -12.61
CA GLY A 180 -31.40 -12.68 -11.21
C GLY A 180 -30.26 -12.12 -10.35
N ALA A 181 -29.40 -11.25 -10.89
CA ALA A 181 -28.30 -10.67 -10.12
C ALA A 181 -28.82 -9.69 -9.06
N GLY A 182 -28.52 -9.93 -7.77
CA GLY A 182 -28.93 -9.03 -6.69
C GLY A 182 -28.17 -7.70 -6.75
N VAL A 183 -28.89 -6.58 -6.92
CA VAL A 183 -28.30 -5.23 -7.02
C VAL A 183 -28.67 -4.38 -5.81
N ASP A 184 -27.67 -3.82 -5.12
CA ASP A 184 -27.81 -2.85 -4.03
C ASP A 184 -27.30 -1.48 -4.49
N VAL A 185 -28.11 -0.42 -4.37
CA VAL A 185 -27.72 0.95 -4.71
C VAL A 185 -27.72 1.79 -3.45
N ARG A 186 -26.56 2.35 -3.10
CA ARG A 186 -26.38 3.17 -1.91
C ARG A 186 -25.59 4.44 -2.20
N GLN A 187 -26.01 5.54 -1.60
CA GLN A 187 -25.25 6.79 -1.58
C GLN A 187 -24.27 6.76 -0.40
N GLN A 188 -22.97 6.82 -0.69
CA GLN A 188 -21.91 6.87 0.33
C GLN A 188 -21.15 8.20 0.18
N GLY A 189 -21.49 9.18 1.01
CA GLY A 189 -20.95 10.54 0.92
C GLY A 189 -21.35 11.23 -0.38
N LYS A 190 -20.37 11.61 -1.20
CA LYS A 190 -20.60 12.21 -2.53
C LYS A 190 -20.77 11.16 -3.64
N ASN A 191 -20.45 9.90 -3.38
CA ASN A 191 -20.41 8.86 -4.40
C ASN A 191 -21.67 8.00 -4.36
N LEU A 192 -22.09 7.53 -5.52
CA LEU A 192 -23.17 6.55 -5.68
C LEU A 192 -22.53 5.18 -5.93
N ILE A 193 -22.79 4.22 -5.06
CA ILE A 193 -22.22 2.88 -5.11
C ILE A 193 -23.33 1.91 -5.50
N VAL A 194 -23.07 1.14 -6.56
CA VAL A 194 -23.92 0.04 -7.00
C VAL A 194 -23.15 -1.26 -6.78
N GLU A 195 -23.71 -2.16 -5.99
CA GLU A 195 -23.09 -3.43 -5.63
C GLU A 195 -23.91 -4.59 -6.20
N PHE A 196 -23.29 -5.38 -7.07
CA PHE A 196 -23.86 -6.58 -7.67
C PHE A 196 -23.38 -7.81 -6.88
N GLN A 197 -24.30 -8.46 -6.18
CA GLN A 197 -24.00 -9.59 -5.31
C GLN A 197 -23.74 -10.86 -6.11
N GLY A 198 -22.67 -11.59 -5.78
CA GLY A 198 -22.34 -12.86 -6.43
C GLY A 198 -22.12 -12.75 -7.95
N THR A 199 -21.82 -11.54 -8.44
CA THR A 199 -21.69 -11.24 -9.86
C THR A 199 -20.23 -11.04 -10.22
N SER A 200 -19.71 -11.85 -11.13
CA SER A 200 -18.33 -11.82 -11.61
C SER A 200 -18.06 -10.62 -12.54
N LEU A 201 -16.86 -10.03 -12.43
CA LEU A 201 -16.41 -8.93 -13.28
C LEU A 201 -15.31 -9.40 -14.24
N PRO A 202 -15.59 -9.46 -15.56
CA PRO A 202 -14.57 -9.71 -16.58
C PRO A 202 -13.43 -8.70 -16.55
N ALA A 203 -12.21 -9.14 -16.88
CA ALA A 203 -11.00 -8.31 -16.79
C ALA A 203 -11.05 -7.05 -17.69
N ASN A 204 -11.70 -7.13 -18.85
CA ASN A 204 -11.90 -6.00 -19.78
C ASN A 204 -12.81 -4.90 -19.21
N LEU A 205 -13.68 -5.25 -18.27
CA LEU A 205 -14.57 -4.29 -17.62
C LEU A 205 -13.98 -3.72 -16.34
N ARG A 206 -12.79 -4.16 -15.87
CA ARG A 206 -12.09 -3.61 -14.69
C ARG A 206 -11.38 -2.28 -15.03
N ARG A 207 -12.16 -1.27 -15.37
CA ARG A 207 -11.65 0.03 -15.83
C ARG A 207 -12.32 1.20 -15.12
N GLN A 208 -11.78 2.38 -15.37
CA GLN A 208 -12.38 3.64 -14.98
C GLN A 208 -12.75 4.39 -16.26
N LEU A 209 -14.01 4.76 -16.37
CA LEU A 209 -14.51 5.62 -17.44
C LEU A 209 -14.46 7.06 -16.93
N ASP A 210 -13.71 7.91 -17.62
CA ASP A 210 -13.77 9.36 -17.43
C ASP A 210 -14.83 9.91 -18.38
N VAL A 211 -15.88 10.50 -17.81
CA VAL A 211 -17.06 10.97 -18.55
C VAL A 211 -17.34 12.44 -18.31
N ALA A 212 -16.36 13.17 -17.76
CA ALA A 212 -16.46 14.59 -17.46
C ALA A 212 -16.72 15.45 -18.72
N ASP A 213 -16.16 15.06 -19.87
CA ASP A 213 -16.29 15.80 -21.14
C ASP A 213 -17.70 15.76 -21.74
N PHE A 214 -18.57 14.86 -21.27
CA PHE A 214 -19.92 14.69 -21.79
C PHE A 214 -20.93 15.68 -21.19
N GLY A 215 -20.52 16.62 -20.33
CA GLY A 215 -21.40 17.66 -19.80
C GLY A 215 -22.62 17.08 -19.06
N THR A 216 -22.37 16.04 -18.27
CA THR A 216 -23.33 15.39 -17.35
C THR A 216 -22.85 15.59 -15.92
N PRO A 217 -23.69 15.37 -14.88
CA PRO A 217 -23.24 15.45 -13.50
C PRO A 217 -22.25 14.34 -13.12
N ILE A 218 -22.00 13.32 -13.94
CA ILE A 218 -21.07 12.24 -13.61
C ILE A 218 -19.65 12.60 -14.08
N LYS A 219 -18.66 12.53 -13.18
CA LYS A 219 -17.25 12.73 -13.51
C LYS A 219 -16.57 11.43 -13.88
N THR A 220 -16.67 10.43 -13.00
CA THR A 220 -16.02 9.13 -13.20
C THR A 220 -16.97 7.99 -12.87
N VAL A 221 -16.80 6.88 -13.60
CA VAL A 221 -17.47 5.61 -13.33
C VAL A 221 -16.38 4.55 -13.21
N ARG A 222 -16.22 3.97 -12.02
CA ARG A 222 -15.15 3.02 -11.70
C ARG A 222 -15.73 1.68 -11.26
N THR A 223 -15.23 0.60 -11.82
CA THR A 223 -15.67 -0.77 -11.52
C THR A 223 -14.58 -1.55 -10.81
N GLN A 224 -14.92 -2.26 -9.73
CA GLN A 224 -13.99 -3.06 -8.96
C GLN A 224 -14.65 -4.38 -8.57
N TYR A 225 -13.87 -5.45 -8.49
CA TYR A 225 -14.33 -6.73 -7.97
C TYR A 225 -13.79 -6.89 -6.55
N GLN A 226 -14.67 -7.02 -5.56
CA GLN A 226 -14.31 -7.11 -4.15
C GLN A 226 -15.12 -8.20 -3.47
N SER A 227 -14.44 -9.16 -2.84
CA SER A 227 -15.06 -10.19 -1.98
C SER A 227 -16.20 -11.00 -2.63
N GLY A 228 -16.14 -11.27 -3.94
CA GLY A 228 -17.17 -12.02 -4.66
C GLY A 228 -18.30 -11.17 -5.27
N ASN A 229 -18.29 -9.87 -5.02
CA ASN A 229 -19.26 -8.92 -5.55
C ASN A 229 -18.58 -7.94 -6.52
N THR A 230 -19.34 -7.49 -7.52
CA THR A 230 -18.90 -6.39 -8.39
C THR A 230 -19.41 -5.07 -7.83
N ARG A 231 -18.51 -4.13 -7.57
CA ARG A 231 -18.81 -2.79 -7.08
C ARG A 231 -18.55 -1.75 -8.18
N LEU A 232 -19.58 -1.00 -8.50
CA LEU A 232 -19.52 0.17 -9.37
C LEU A 232 -19.59 1.43 -8.51
N ILE A 233 -18.61 2.32 -8.66
CA ILE A 233 -18.50 3.59 -7.95
C ILE A 233 -18.69 4.70 -8.99
N ILE A 234 -19.77 5.46 -8.84
CA ILE A 234 -20.10 6.61 -9.68
C ILE A 234 -19.79 7.86 -8.86
N GLU A 235 -18.94 8.74 -9.39
CA GLU A 235 -18.54 10.00 -8.74
C GLU A 235 -19.24 11.18 -9.43
N PRO A 236 -20.39 11.64 -8.91
CA PRO A 236 -21.08 12.80 -9.43
C PRO A 236 -20.52 14.14 -8.89
N GLN A 237 -20.77 15.22 -9.63
CA GLN A 237 -20.45 16.61 -9.30
C GLN A 237 -21.72 17.47 -9.28
N GLY A 238 -21.74 18.47 -8.40
CA GLY A 238 -22.87 19.38 -8.23
C GLY A 238 -23.99 18.81 -7.38
N LEU A 239 -25.19 19.41 -7.48
CA LEU A 239 -26.43 18.91 -6.91
C LEU A 239 -27.10 17.99 -7.92
N TRP A 240 -27.43 16.78 -7.50
CA TRP A 240 -27.96 15.75 -8.37
C TRP A 240 -29.00 14.89 -7.65
N GLU A 241 -29.91 14.32 -8.43
CA GLU A 241 -30.82 13.26 -8.03
C GLU A 241 -30.51 12.01 -8.86
N HIS A 242 -30.78 10.83 -8.30
CA HIS A 242 -30.55 9.56 -9.00
C HIS A 242 -31.81 8.71 -9.06
N SER A 243 -31.96 7.96 -10.14
CA SER A 243 -32.97 6.91 -10.27
C SER A 243 -32.32 5.67 -10.86
N ALA A 244 -32.54 4.52 -10.22
CA ALA A 244 -32.03 3.23 -10.70
C ALA A 244 -33.21 2.29 -10.94
N TYR A 245 -33.17 1.58 -12.08
CA TYR A 245 -34.17 0.59 -12.44
C TYR A 245 -33.52 -0.53 -13.25
N GLN A 246 -34.07 -1.74 -13.13
CA GLN A 246 -33.66 -2.90 -13.91
C GLN A 246 -34.77 -3.24 -14.90
N SER A 247 -34.41 -3.42 -16.17
CA SER A 247 -35.29 -3.92 -17.22
C SER A 247 -34.62 -5.13 -17.84
N ASP A 248 -35.22 -6.29 -17.68
CA ASP A 248 -34.67 -7.58 -18.15
C ASP A 248 -33.23 -7.79 -17.64
N SER A 249 -32.28 -7.97 -18.56
CA SER A 249 -30.85 -8.10 -18.27
C SER A 249 -30.08 -6.77 -18.27
N GLN A 250 -30.76 -5.61 -18.27
CA GLN A 250 -30.11 -4.30 -18.22
C GLN A 250 -30.41 -3.58 -16.91
N PHE A 251 -29.37 -3.12 -16.23
CA PHE A 251 -29.49 -2.25 -15.06
C PHE A 251 -29.10 -0.83 -15.44
N VAL A 252 -30.00 0.12 -15.23
CA VAL A 252 -29.81 1.51 -15.64
C VAL A 252 -29.80 2.41 -14.42
N VAL A 253 -28.73 3.21 -14.30
CA VAL A 253 -28.61 4.27 -13.28
C VAL A 253 -28.59 5.60 -13.99
N GLU A 254 -29.59 6.43 -13.71
CA GLU A 254 -29.68 7.80 -14.20
C GLU A 254 -29.32 8.77 -13.09
N VAL A 255 -28.43 9.71 -13.38
CA VAL A 255 -28.06 10.82 -12.48
C VAL A 255 -28.42 12.12 -13.18
N LYS A 256 -29.41 12.83 -12.64
CA LYS A 256 -29.94 14.08 -13.20
C LYS A 256 -29.40 15.27 -12.41
N PRO A 257 -28.88 16.32 -13.06
CA PRO A 257 -28.47 17.53 -12.37
C PRO A 257 -29.73 18.26 -11.86
N VAL A 258 -29.74 18.61 -10.58
CA VAL A 258 -30.81 19.44 -10.02
C VAL A 258 -30.56 20.87 -10.51
N LYS A 259 -31.26 21.26 -11.58
CA LYS A 259 -31.29 22.66 -12.03
C LYS A 259 -32.11 23.44 -11.03
N GLU A 260 -31.44 24.19 -10.18
CA GLU A 260 -32.12 25.19 -9.36
C GLU A 260 -32.59 26.30 -10.30
N ASP A 261 -33.91 26.45 -10.46
CA ASP A 261 -34.49 27.56 -11.20
C ASP A 261 -33.90 28.89 -10.68
N PRO A 262 -33.28 29.72 -11.53
CA PRO A 262 -32.77 31.04 -11.14
C PRO A 262 -33.89 31.97 -10.64
N ASN A 263 -35.13 31.74 -11.06
CA ASN A 263 -36.32 32.42 -10.53
C ASN A 263 -36.79 31.87 -9.17
N ARG A 264 -36.15 30.82 -8.63
CA ARG A 264 -36.34 30.35 -7.25
C ARG A 264 -35.25 30.82 -6.30
N LEU A 265 -34.12 31.37 -6.80
CA LEU A 265 -32.95 31.71 -5.98
C LEU A 265 -32.52 33.19 -6.03
N THR A 266 -33.15 34.02 -6.86
CA THR A 266 -32.98 35.49 -6.74
C THR A 266 -34.10 36.11 -5.92
N GLN A 267 -34.13 35.79 -4.63
CA GLN A 267 -34.59 36.73 -3.60
C GLN A 267 -33.91 36.35 -2.30
N GLY A 268 -32.75 36.96 -2.08
CA GLY A 268 -32.02 36.86 -0.83
C GLY A 268 -32.89 37.30 0.35
N SER A 269 -32.77 36.51 1.43
CA SER A 269 -33.26 36.76 2.79
C SER A 269 -34.64 36.23 3.15
N ARG A 270 -34.84 34.90 3.08
CA ARG A 270 -35.54 34.01 4.06
C ARG A 270 -35.97 32.69 3.39
N PRO A 271 -36.26 31.61 4.16
CA PRO A 271 -36.64 30.32 3.58
C PRO A 271 -37.86 30.52 2.68
N GLY A 272 -37.78 30.06 1.42
CA GLY A 272 -38.90 30.18 0.49
C GLY A 272 -40.17 29.59 1.10
N TYR A 273 -41.20 30.43 1.20
CA TYR A 273 -42.50 30.07 1.75
C TYR A 273 -43.20 29.08 0.80
N ARG A 274 -43.54 27.89 1.30
CA ARG A 274 -44.07 26.74 0.55
C ARG A 274 -45.51 26.39 0.95
N GLY A 275 -46.11 27.15 1.86
CA GLY A 275 -47.44 26.89 2.36
C GLY A 275 -48.54 27.04 1.31
N GLU A 276 -49.65 26.33 1.52
CA GLU A 276 -50.89 26.54 0.77
C GLU A 276 -51.28 28.02 0.75
N ARG A 277 -51.73 28.49 -0.42
CA ARG A 277 -51.98 29.91 -0.67
C ARG A 277 -53.32 30.30 -0.07
N LEU A 278 -53.32 31.38 0.70
CA LEU A 278 -54.51 31.94 1.32
C LEU A 278 -54.74 33.39 0.88
N SER A 279 -56.01 33.78 0.84
CA SER A 279 -56.44 35.16 0.60
C SER A 279 -57.31 35.59 1.76
N LEU A 280 -56.85 36.57 2.53
CA LEU A 280 -57.46 37.03 3.76
C LEU A 280 -57.57 38.55 3.72
N ASN A 281 -58.73 39.09 4.10
CA ASN A 281 -58.93 40.54 4.21
C ASN A 281 -59.48 40.85 5.59
N PHE A 282 -58.62 41.40 6.44
CA PHE A 282 -58.97 41.75 7.81
C PHE A 282 -58.70 43.22 8.06
N GLN A 283 -59.69 43.89 8.65
CA GLN A 283 -59.58 45.26 9.10
C GLN A 283 -59.75 45.28 10.60
N ASN A 284 -58.74 45.78 11.31
CA ASN A 284 -58.77 45.97 12.76
C ASN A 284 -59.06 44.70 13.58
N VAL A 285 -58.41 43.57 13.24
CA VAL A 285 -58.61 42.27 13.92
C VAL A 285 -57.47 41.99 14.90
N ASP A 286 -57.79 41.37 16.03
CA ASP A 286 -56.79 40.96 17.02
C ASP A 286 -55.83 39.89 16.45
N VAL A 287 -54.53 40.04 16.73
CA VAL A 287 -53.47 39.15 16.21
C VAL A 287 -53.68 37.69 16.63
N ARG A 288 -54.26 37.45 17.81
CA ARG A 288 -54.61 36.09 18.27
C ARG A 288 -55.65 35.41 17.37
N ALA A 289 -56.69 36.15 16.99
CA ALA A 289 -57.73 35.62 16.11
C ALA A 289 -57.17 35.32 14.72
N LEU A 290 -56.25 36.16 14.22
CA LEU A 290 -55.53 35.93 12.96
C LEU A 290 -54.67 34.66 13.00
N LEU A 291 -53.92 34.44 14.09
CA LEU A 291 -53.09 33.24 14.26
C LEU A 291 -53.94 31.97 14.37
N GLN A 292 -55.12 32.05 14.99
CA GLN A 292 -56.05 30.93 15.09
C GLN A 292 -56.64 30.56 13.73
N VAL A 293 -57.02 31.55 12.90
CA VAL A 293 -57.49 31.28 11.53
C VAL A 293 -56.42 30.58 10.68
N ILE A 294 -55.14 30.94 10.87
CA ILE A 294 -54.02 30.25 10.21
C ILE A 294 -53.84 28.83 10.77
N ALA A 295 -53.97 28.64 12.09
CA ALA A 295 -53.93 27.32 12.72
C ALA A 295 -55.01 26.38 12.18
N ASP A 296 -56.25 26.88 12.10
CA ASP A 296 -57.42 26.14 11.61
C ASP A 296 -57.29 25.79 10.12
N PHE A 297 -56.71 26.69 9.31
CA PHE A 297 -56.47 26.45 7.89
C PHE A 297 -55.36 25.41 7.65
N THR A 298 -54.33 25.39 8.49
CA THR A 298 -53.12 24.57 8.30
C THR A 298 -53.12 23.28 9.11
N ASN A 299 -54.15 23.03 9.91
CA ASN A 299 -54.22 21.97 10.93
C ASN A 299 -53.01 21.94 11.88
N LEU A 300 -52.36 23.09 12.11
CA LEU A 300 -51.24 23.22 13.03
C LEU A 300 -51.72 23.49 14.45
N ASN A 301 -51.17 22.78 15.43
CA ASN A 301 -51.43 23.10 16.84
C ASN A 301 -50.60 24.31 17.26
N ILE A 302 -51.21 25.51 17.23
CA ILE A 302 -50.56 26.76 17.63
C ILE A 302 -50.96 27.12 19.06
N VAL A 303 -49.97 27.33 19.92
CA VAL A 303 -50.16 27.82 21.29
C VAL A 303 -49.67 29.27 21.36
N THR A 304 -50.60 30.21 21.54
CA THR A 304 -50.30 31.65 21.67
C THR A 304 -50.21 32.06 23.13
N SER A 305 -49.12 32.72 23.52
CA SER A 305 -48.98 33.29 24.88
C SER A 305 -50.07 34.34 25.16
N ASP A 306 -50.43 34.54 26.43
CA ASP A 306 -51.37 35.56 26.89
C ASP A 306 -50.88 37.00 26.61
N THR A 307 -49.55 37.17 26.55
CA THR A 307 -48.84 38.42 26.24
C THR A 307 -48.92 38.88 24.78
N VAL A 308 -49.48 38.07 23.86
CA VAL A 308 -49.65 38.44 22.45
C VAL A 308 -50.82 39.43 22.31
N GLN A 309 -50.51 40.73 22.18
CA GLN A 309 -51.52 41.81 22.13
C GLN A 309 -51.48 42.67 20.86
N GLY A 310 -52.67 43.13 20.47
CA GLY A 310 -52.94 44.24 19.56
C GLY A 310 -53.54 43.86 18.20
N LYS A 311 -53.94 44.90 17.46
CA LYS A 311 -54.79 44.80 16.26
C LYS A 311 -54.02 45.02 14.96
N LEU A 312 -54.22 44.15 13.99
CA LEU A 312 -53.59 44.25 12.68
C LEU A 312 -54.67 44.42 11.61
N THR A 313 -54.42 45.36 10.69
CA THR A 313 -55.18 45.46 9.44
C THR A 313 -54.30 44.89 8.35
N LEU A 314 -54.74 43.79 7.75
CA LEU A 314 -53.95 43.03 6.79
C LEU A 314 -54.82 42.57 5.63
N ARG A 315 -54.38 42.84 4.41
CA ARG A 315 -54.99 42.34 3.19
C ARG A 315 -53.96 41.50 2.45
N LEU A 316 -54.15 40.19 2.46
CA LEU A 316 -53.35 39.21 1.73
C LEU A 316 -54.17 38.66 0.56
N LYS A 317 -53.56 38.61 -0.62
CA LYS A 317 -54.15 38.00 -1.81
C LYS A 317 -53.14 37.01 -2.39
N ASP A 318 -53.53 35.75 -2.46
CA ASP A 318 -52.73 34.65 -3.01
C ASP A 318 -51.33 34.52 -2.38
N VAL A 319 -51.27 34.60 -1.04
CA VAL A 319 -50.02 34.54 -0.27
C VAL A 319 -49.91 33.18 0.44
N PRO A 320 -48.80 32.44 0.34
CA PRO A 320 -48.53 31.24 1.14
C PRO A 320 -48.76 31.47 2.65
N TRP A 321 -49.37 30.52 3.36
CA TRP A 321 -49.73 30.70 4.78
C TRP A 321 -48.51 30.92 5.70
N ASP A 322 -47.37 30.35 5.37
CA ASP A 322 -46.11 30.51 6.11
C ASP A 322 -45.50 31.89 5.87
N GLN A 323 -45.68 32.45 4.69
CA GLN A 323 -45.37 33.87 4.41
C GLN A 323 -46.31 34.79 5.19
N ALA A 324 -47.61 34.46 5.20
CA ALA A 324 -48.60 35.21 5.95
C ALA A 324 -48.29 35.21 7.46
N LEU A 325 -47.94 34.05 8.01
CA LEU A 325 -47.54 33.88 9.41
C LEU A 325 -46.29 34.72 9.75
N ASP A 326 -45.26 34.67 8.91
CA ASP A 326 -44.03 35.42 9.14
C ASP A 326 -44.24 36.94 9.05
N ILE A 327 -45.08 37.42 8.11
CA ILE A 327 -45.47 38.85 8.03
C ILE A 327 -46.19 39.29 9.32
N ILE A 328 -47.11 38.47 9.82
CA ILE A 328 -47.84 38.76 11.07
C ILE A 328 -46.85 38.81 12.23
N MET A 329 -45.96 37.83 12.33
CA MET A 329 -44.94 37.75 13.37
C MET A 329 -43.99 38.96 13.34
N GLN A 330 -43.49 39.34 12.17
CA GLN A 330 -42.59 40.49 12.01
C GLN A 330 -43.26 41.82 12.33
N SER A 331 -44.52 42.01 11.92
CA SER A 331 -45.25 43.26 12.17
C SER A 331 -45.45 43.58 13.66
N ARG A 332 -45.48 42.54 14.50
CA ARG A 332 -45.73 42.63 15.95
C ARG A 332 -44.56 42.15 16.82
N GLY A 333 -43.40 41.85 16.24
CA GLY A 333 -42.21 41.41 16.99
C GLY A 333 -42.38 40.06 17.70
N LEU A 334 -43.20 39.16 17.13
CA LEU A 334 -43.39 37.81 17.64
C LEU A 334 -42.34 36.86 17.07
N ASP A 335 -42.02 35.82 17.81
CA ASP A 335 -41.15 34.73 17.36
C ASP A 335 -41.85 33.38 17.63
N MET A 336 -41.42 32.33 16.93
CA MET A 336 -42.00 30.99 17.03
C MET A 336 -40.97 29.98 17.50
N ARG A 337 -41.40 28.99 18.30
CA ARG A 337 -40.61 27.81 18.66
C ARG A 337 -41.40 26.55 18.32
N LYS A 338 -40.78 25.64 17.58
CA LYS A 338 -41.37 24.37 17.18
C LYS A 338 -40.91 23.27 18.13
N ASN A 339 -41.84 22.68 18.87
CA ASN A 339 -41.58 21.52 19.71
C ASN A 339 -42.47 20.38 19.20
N GLY A 340 -41.95 19.61 18.24
CA GLY A 340 -42.69 18.51 17.60
C GLY A 340 -43.90 19.03 16.81
N ASN A 341 -45.10 18.55 17.17
CA ASN A 341 -46.37 18.89 16.50
C ASN A 341 -47.00 20.21 17.01
N VAL A 342 -46.37 20.91 17.96
CA VAL A 342 -46.89 22.13 18.56
C VAL A 342 -45.95 23.30 18.25
N VAL A 343 -46.55 24.41 17.81
CA VAL A 343 -45.87 25.67 17.53
C VAL A 343 -46.24 26.68 18.62
N MET A 344 -45.26 27.10 19.40
CA MET A 344 -45.45 28.15 20.41
C MET A 344 -45.13 29.50 19.80
N ILE A 345 -46.06 30.44 19.87
CA ILE A 345 -45.89 31.82 19.40
C ILE A 345 -46.00 32.78 20.58
N ALA A 346 -44.95 33.57 20.79
CA ALA A 346 -44.86 34.55 21.86
C ALA A 346 -43.99 35.73 21.42
N PRO A 347 -44.00 36.86 22.15
CA PRO A 347 -43.08 37.97 21.89
C PRO A 347 -41.62 37.49 21.89
N ARG A 348 -40.81 37.99 20.96
CA ARG A 348 -39.41 37.56 20.78
C ARG A 348 -38.58 37.65 22.05
N GLU A 349 -38.83 38.67 22.88
CA GLU A 349 -38.12 38.91 24.14
C GLU A 349 -38.47 37.88 25.23
N GLU A 350 -39.72 37.44 25.31
CA GLU A 350 -40.16 36.40 26.25
C GLU A 350 -39.53 35.04 25.90
N LEU A 351 -39.45 34.72 24.60
CA LEU A 351 -38.83 33.48 24.14
C LEU A 351 -37.31 33.50 24.36
N ALA A 352 -36.65 34.61 24.06
CA ALA A 352 -35.22 34.77 24.30
C ALA A 352 -34.85 34.69 25.78
N THR A 353 -35.67 35.27 26.67
CA THR A 353 -35.45 35.18 28.13
C THR A 353 -35.71 33.78 28.66
N LYS A 354 -36.80 33.11 28.25
CA LYS A 354 -37.04 31.70 28.59
C LYS A 354 -35.91 30.80 28.12
N GLU A 355 -35.43 30.98 26.89
CA GLU A 355 -34.32 30.18 26.33
C GLU A 355 -33.01 30.41 27.09
N LYS A 356 -32.66 31.67 27.35
CA LYS A 356 -31.51 32.03 28.19
C LYS A 356 -31.62 31.38 29.58
N LEU A 357 -32.76 31.51 30.25
CA LEU A 357 -33.00 30.89 31.56
C LEU A 357 -32.91 29.36 31.50
N THR A 358 -33.39 28.72 30.42
CA THR A 358 -33.25 27.26 30.27
C THR A 358 -31.81 26.83 30.04
N LEU A 359 -31.02 27.60 29.29
CA LEU A 359 -29.59 27.32 29.06
C LEU A 359 -28.76 27.60 30.32
N GLU A 360 -29.05 28.68 31.04
CA GLU A 360 -28.45 28.99 32.34
C GLU A 360 -28.83 27.93 33.38
N SER A 361 -30.09 27.48 33.41
CA SER A 361 -30.53 26.37 34.27
C SER A 361 -29.79 25.09 33.93
N LYS A 362 -29.60 24.74 32.65
CA LYS A 362 -28.81 23.59 32.25
C LYS A 362 -27.34 23.71 32.66
N GLN A 363 -26.75 24.91 32.56
CA GLN A 363 -25.40 25.18 33.03
C GLN A 363 -25.30 25.04 34.56
N GLN A 364 -26.26 25.59 35.30
CA GLN A 364 -26.34 25.46 36.76
C GLN A 364 -26.54 24.00 37.17
N ILE A 365 -27.36 23.23 36.47
CA ILE A 365 -27.54 21.79 36.72
C ILE A 365 -26.20 21.06 36.53
N ALA A 366 -25.48 21.33 35.44
CA ALA A 366 -24.15 20.76 35.22
C ALA A 366 -23.11 21.20 36.27
N GLU A 367 -23.25 22.42 36.82
CA GLU A 367 -22.39 22.93 37.89
C GLU A 367 -22.73 22.36 39.26
N ILE A 368 -23.98 21.97 39.51
CA ILE A 368 -24.45 21.43 40.81
C ILE A 368 -24.39 19.89 40.84
N GLU A 369 -24.26 19.24 39.67
CA GLU A 369 -24.16 17.78 39.58
C GLU A 369 -22.98 17.26 40.43
N PRO A 370 -23.19 16.19 41.23
CA PRO A 370 -22.15 15.65 42.09
C PRO A 370 -21.03 15.01 41.27
N LEU A 371 -19.80 15.35 41.61
CA LEU A 371 -18.61 14.73 41.03
C LEU A 371 -18.48 13.29 41.53
N ARG A 372 -18.15 12.37 40.61
CA ARG A 372 -17.83 10.98 40.92
C ARG A 372 -16.40 10.69 40.47
N THR A 373 -15.74 9.80 41.21
CA THR A 373 -14.42 9.31 40.84
C THR A 373 -14.55 7.92 40.24
N GLU A 374 -14.08 7.75 39.00
CA GLU A 374 -13.97 6.46 38.34
C GLU A 374 -12.49 6.12 38.11
N THR A 375 -12.15 4.84 38.22
CA THR A 375 -10.79 4.34 38.01
C THR A 375 -10.75 3.52 36.72
N PHE A 376 -9.86 3.90 35.80
CA PHE A 376 -9.62 3.20 34.55
C PHE A 376 -8.25 2.50 34.60
N THR A 377 -8.23 1.21 34.24
CA THR A 377 -7.01 0.42 34.07
C THR A 377 -6.62 0.39 32.60
N LEU A 378 -5.41 0.83 32.26
CA LEU A 378 -4.94 0.90 30.88
C LEU A 378 -3.99 -0.26 30.58
N ASN A 379 -4.16 -0.89 29.42
CA ASN A 379 -3.40 -2.09 29.05
C ASN A 379 -2.28 -1.81 28.04
N TYR A 380 -2.51 -0.90 27.10
CA TYR A 380 -1.60 -0.64 25.98
C TYR A 380 -1.05 0.79 25.99
N GLN A 381 -1.85 1.77 26.39
CA GLN A 381 -1.41 3.16 26.54
C GLN A 381 -0.98 3.47 27.99
N THR A 382 -0.12 4.48 28.13
CA THR A 382 0.35 4.96 29.44
C THR A 382 -0.63 5.96 30.04
N ALA A 383 -0.94 5.81 31.32
CA ALA A 383 -1.85 6.70 32.07
C ALA A 383 -1.45 8.18 32.02
N GLU A 384 -0.15 8.46 32.00
CA GLU A 384 0.39 9.82 31.87
C GLU A 384 -0.02 10.48 30.55
N LYS A 385 0.15 9.76 29.44
CA LYS A 385 -0.20 10.27 28.10
C LYS A 385 -1.69 10.54 27.96
N ILE A 386 -2.55 9.71 28.57
CA ILE A 386 -4.00 9.93 28.57
C ILE A 386 -4.39 11.08 29.50
N ARG A 387 -3.77 11.21 30.67
CA ARG A 387 -3.97 12.38 31.54
C ARG A 387 -3.71 13.66 30.77
N ASP A 388 -2.58 13.75 30.09
CA ASP A 388 -2.19 14.93 29.32
C ASP A 388 -3.20 15.27 28.21
N MET A 389 -3.79 14.25 27.57
CA MET A 389 -4.87 14.43 26.60
C MET A 389 -6.19 14.92 27.23
N LEU A 390 -6.50 14.51 28.46
CA LEU A 390 -7.74 14.90 29.15
C LEU A 390 -7.65 16.29 29.78
N THR A 391 -6.46 16.72 30.20
CA THR A 391 -6.21 18.01 30.86
C THR A 391 -5.67 19.09 29.93
N ASP A 392 -5.65 18.87 28.61
CA ASP A 392 -5.18 19.87 27.65
C ASP A 392 -6.05 21.15 27.74
N GLU A 393 -5.43 22.29 28.03
CA GLU A 393 -6.10 23.57 28.28
C GLU A 393 -6.89 24.07 27.06
N LYS A 394 -6.52 23.64 25.84
CA LYS A 394 -7.18 24.08 24.60
C LYS A 394 -8.41 23.24 24.24
N GLN A 395 -8.45 21.97 24.67
CA GLN A 395 -9.50 21.01 24.33
C GLN A 395 -9.78 20.09 25.52
N SER A 396 -10.17 20.67 26.66
CA SER A 396 -10.49 19.89 27.85
C SER A 396 -11.73 19.03 27.60
N VAL A 397 -11.56 17.71 27.57
CA VAL A 397 -12.66 16.74 27.52
C VAL A 397 -13.42 16.74 28.86
N LEU A 398 -12.70 17.03 29.94
CA LEU A 398 -13.22 17.17 31.30
C LEU A 398 -14.04 18.46 31.49
N SER A 399 -14.93 18.46 32.48
CA SER A 399 -15.63 19.67 32.91
C SER A 399 -14.68 20.65 33.59
N LYS A 400 -15.12 21.91 33.77
CA LYS A 400 -14.36 22.94 34.51
C LYS A 400 -13.97 22.52 35.93
N ARG A 401 -14.71 21.58 36.53
CA ARG A 401 -14.50 21.06 37.88
C ARG A 401 -13.83 19.68 37.88
N GLY A 402 -13.63 19.09 36.71
CA GLY A 402 -13.07 17.76 36.55
C GLY A 402 -11.55 17.76 36.74
N SER A 403 -11.02 16.65 37.24
CA SER A 403 -9.58 16.44 37.33
C SER A 403 -9.22 14.99 37.04
N ALA A 404 -8.00 14.78 36.53
CA ALA A 404 -7.46 13.46 36.25
C ALA A 404 -6.10 13.28 36.94
N LEU A 405 -5.91 12.13 37.58
CA LEU A 405 -4.68 11.74 38.24
C LEU A 405 -4.21 10.38 37.69
N ALA A 406 -2.98 10.32 37.20
CA ALA A 406 -2.37 9.09 36.73
C ALA A 406 -1.44 8.49 37.80
N ASP A 407 -1.64 7.21 38.14
CA ASP A 407 -0.68 6.42 38.90
C ASP A 407 0.20 5.62 37.93
N ILE A 408 1.46 6.06 37.81
CA ILE A 408 2.45 5.49 36.87
C ILE A 408 2.81 4.05 37.27
N ARG A 409 2.84 3.73 38.56
CA ARG A 409 3.29 2.41 39.05
C ARG A 409 2.30 1.32 38.69
N SER A 410 1.00 1.61 38.76
CA SER A 410 -0.06 0.65 38.46
C SER A 410 -0.73 0.86 37.09
N ASN A 411 -0.28 1.85 36.31
CA ASN A 411 -0.87 2.30 35.06
C ASN A 411 -2.40 2.51 35.15
N LYS A 412 -2.83 3.11 36.26
CA LYS A 412 -4.24 3.44 36.52
C LYS A 412 -4.48 4.94 36.38
N LEU A 413 -5.63 5.28 35.82
CA LEU A 413 -6.09 6.66 35.67
C LEU A 413 -7.33 6.85 36.55
N PHE A 414 -7.23 7.77 37.50
CA PHE A 414 -8.35 8.21 38.33
C PHE A 414 -8.91 9.49 37.73
N VAL A 415 -10.17 9.46 37.31
CA VAL A 415 -10.85 10.63 36.75
C VAL A 415 -12.00 11.00 37.67
N MET A 416 -12.01 12.25 38.11
CA MET A 416 -13.08 12.82 38.91
C MET A 416 -13.86 13.82 38.06
N ASP A 417 -15.11 13.50 37.72
CA ASP A 417 -15.98 14.39 36.93
C ASP A 417 -17.47 14.04 37.12
N THR A 418 -18.35 14.78 36.43
CA THR A 418 -19.78 14.47 36.29
C THR A 418 -19.99 13.11 35.58
N PRO A 419 -21.02 12.34 35.96
CA PRO A 419 -21.33 11.05 35.33
C PRO A 419 -21.38 11.08 33.79
N SER A 420 -21.99 12.12 33.22
CA SER A 420 -22.09 12.30 31.77
C SER A 420 -20.71 12.40 31.08
N ARG A 421 -19.74 13.07 31.72
CA ARG A 421 -18.36 13.18 31.22
C ARG A 421 -17.55 11.91 31.41
N LEU A 422 -17.77 11.19 32.51
CA LEU A 422 -17.11 9.91 32.75
C LEU A 422 -17.49 8.86 31.68
N ASP A 423 -18.73 8.87 31.20
CA ASP A 423 -19.17 8.00 30.10
C ASP A 423 -18.48 8.36 28.77
N GLU A 424 -18.32 9.66 28.46
CA GLU A 424 -17.55 10.13 27.29
C GLU A 424 -16.08 9.70 27.38
N VAL A 425 -15.45 9.89 28.55
CA VAL A 425 -14.07 9.47 28.81
C VAL A 425 -13.93 7.95 28.68
N ARG A 426 -14.89 7.16 29.16
CA ARG A 426 -14.88 5.70 29.02
C ARG A 426 -14.91 5.28 27.55
N GLN A 427 -15.77 5.90 26.75
CA GLN A 427 -15.85 5.62 25.31
C GLN A 427 -14.56 6.03 24.58
N MET A 428 -13.97 7.16 24.95
CA MET A 428 -12.71 7.64 24.38
C MET A 428 -11.55 6.69 24.71
N ILE A 429 -11.40 6.28 25.98
CA ILE A 429 -10.36 5.33 26.40
C ILE A 429 -10.53 4.00 25.65
N ALA A 430 -11.75 3.49 25.50
CA ALA A 430 -12.02 2.25 24.79
C ALA A 430 -11.60 2.27 23.30
N GLN A 431 -11.63 3.44 22.66
CA GLN A 431 -11.19 3.60 21.26
C GLN A 431 -9.67 3.75 21.13
N ILE A 432 -9.00 4.29 22.16
CA ILE A 432 -7.56 4.62 22.13
C ILE A 432 -6.70 3.49 22.70
N ASP A 433 -7.17 2.77 23.74
CA ASP A 433 -6.44 1.67 24.39
C ASP A 433 -6.57 0.36 23.60
N ILE A 434 -6.13 0.38 22.35
CA ILE A 434 -6.05 -0.78 21.46
C ILE A 434 -4.61 -1.30 21.36
N PRO A 435 -4.41 -2.62 21.15
CA PRO A 435 -3.07 -3.19 20.96
C PRO A 435 -2.40 -2.62 19.72
N VAL A 436 -1.14 -2.21 19.85
CA VAL A 436 -0.31 -1.81 18.70
C VAL A 436 0.10 -3.04 17.91
N ARG A 437 -0.10 -2.99 16.59
CA ARG A 437 0.37 -4.03 15.68
C ARG A 437 1.91 -3.98 15.59
N GLN A 438 2.52 -5.16 15.50
CA GLN A 438 3.96 -5.32 15.34
C GLN A 438 4.31 -5.62 13.88
N VAL A 439 5.49 -5.20 13.47
CA VAL A 439 6.05 -5.45 12.14
C VAL A 439 7.43 -6.08 12.32
N LEU A 440 7.61 -7.25 11.71
CA LEU A 440 8.92 -7.87 11.49
C LEU A 440 9.48 -7.30 10.19
N ILE A 441 10.66 -6.70 10.26
CA ILE A 441 11.39 -6.20 9.10
C ILE A 441 12.55 -7.15 8.84
N GLU A 442 12.56 -7.74 7.65
CA GLU A 442 13.71 -8.46 7.14
C GLU A 442 14.42 -7.60 6.10
N ALA A 443 15.71 -7.34 6.31
CA ALA A 443 16.54 -6.78 5.26
C ALA A 443 17.39 -7.86 4.61
N ARG A 444 17.69 -7.71 3.32
CA ARG A 444 18.75 -8.43 2.64
C ARG A 444 19.65 -7.42 1.98
N ILE A 445 20.91 -7.41 2.38
CA ILE A 445 21.93 -6.52 1.84
C ILE A 445 22.91 -7.42 1.10
N VAL A 446 22.98 -7.24 -0.21
CA VAL A 446 23.82 -8.05 -1.10
C VAL A 446 24.92 -7.15 -1.61
N GLU A 447 26.16 -7.51 -1.32
CA GLU A 447 27.36 -6.92 -1.91
C GLU A 447 27.95 -7.94 -2.87
N ALA A 448 28.18 -7.54 -4.11
CA ALA A 448 28.84 -8.33 -5.13
C ALA A 448 30.09 -7.59 -5.60
N ASP A 449 31.21 -8.31 -5.61
CA ASP A 449 32.50 -7.81 -6.07
C ASP A 449 32.97 -8.65 -7.25
N ASP A 450 33.38 -7.99 -8.32
CA ASP A 450 33.96 -8.60 -9.52
C ASP A 450 35.25 -7.84 -9.88
N ARG A 451 36.39 -8.47 -9.61
CA ARG A 451 37.72 -7.89 -9.82
C ARG A 451 38.47 -8.68 -10.88
N PHE A 452 38.80 -8.00 -11.97
CA PHE A 452 39.61 -8.55 -13.04
C PHE A 452 40.94 -7.80 -13.13
N SER A 453 42.04 -8.54 -13.18
CA SER A 453 43.38 -7.98 -13.33
C SER A 453 44.21 -8.79 -14.30
N ARG A 454 44.93 -8.10 -15.20
CA ARG A 454 45.81 -8.72 -16.19
C ARG A 454 47.12 -7.94 -16.30
N ASN A 455 48.23 -8.63 -16.09
CA ASN A 455 49.58 -8.10 -16.21
C ASN A 455 50.37 -8.89 -17.25
N LEU A 456 51.06 -8.17 -18.13
CA LEU A 456 51.97 -8.74 -19.13
C LEU A 456 53.24 -7.89 -19.14
N GLY A 457 54.40 -8.56 -19.08
CA GLY A 457 55.68 -7.90 -19.05
C GLY A 457 56.79 -8.75 -19.65
N THR A 458 57.91 -8.09 -19.97
CA THR A 458 59.02 -8.67 -20.71
C THR A 458 60.36 -8.23 -20.13
N LYS A 459 61.37 -9.10 -20.20
CA LYS A 459 62.77 -8.78 -19.93
C LYS A 459 63.62 -9.21 -21.11
N LEU A 460 64.53 -8.34 -21.55
CA LEU A 460 65.39 -8.61 -22.71
C LEU A 460 66.84 -8.25 -22.39
N GLY A 461 67.67 -9.26 -22.17
CA GLY A 461 69.09 -9.08 -21.89
C GLY A 461 69.98 -9.47 -23.07
N TYR A 462 71.10 -8.76 -23.26
CA TYR A 462 72.21 -9.20 -24.10
C TYR A 462 73.48 -9.26 -23.26
N TYR A 463 74.21 -10.36 -23.35
CA TYR A 463 75.42 -10.61 -22.56
C TYR A 463 76.54 -11.15 -23.46
N ASP A 464 77.73 -10.57 -23.39
CA ASP A 464 78.94 -11.06 -24.07
C ASP A 464 80.03 -11.33 -23.02
N ARG A 465 80.34 -12.60 -22.77
CA ARG A 465 81.39 -13.09 -21.84
C ARG A 465 82.80 -12.66 -22.26
N ARG A 466 82.98 -12.11 -23.46
CA ARG A 466 84.24 -11.53 -23.91
C ARG A 466 84.48 -10.12 -23.36
N SER A 467 83.53 -9.55 -22.63
CA SER A 467 83.70 -8.29 -21.91
C SER A 467 84.74 -8.42 -20.79
N THR A 468 85.28 -7.27 -20.36
CA THR A 468 86.39 -7.16 -19.41
C THR A 468 86.12 -7.97 -18.14
N MET A 469 86.90 -9.03 -17.91
CA MET A 469 86.87 -9.78 -16.65
C MET A 469 87.85 -9.12 -15.69
N TYR A 470 87.47 -8.85 -14.45
CA TYR A 470 88.43 -8.41 -13.44
C TYR A 470 89.09 -9.63 -12.81
N ARG A 471 90.42 -9.68 -12.82
CA ARG A 471 91.18 -10.64 -12.01
C ARG A 471 91.65 -9.91 -10.76
N THR A 472 91.30 -10.44 -9.60
CA THR A 472 91.87 -9.98 -8.34
C THR A 472 93.33 -10.42 -8.29
N VAL A 473 94.25 -9.46 -8.24
CA VAL A 473 95.67 -9.69 -8.00
C VAL A 473 96.01 -9.12 -6.64
N SER A 474 96.76 -9.89 -5.84
CA SER A 474 97.25 -9.40 -4.55
C SER A 474 98.54 -8.64 -4.75
N ARG A 475 98.61 -7.40 -4.29
CA ARG A 475 99.85 -6.61 -4.20
C ARG A 475 100.14 -6.35 -2.73
N PRO A 476 101.41 -6.40 -2.28
CA PRO A 476 101.75 -5.94 -0.94
C PRO A 476 101.44 -4.44 -0.80
N ASN A 477 100.73 -4.04 0.26
CA ASN A 477 100.55 -2.63 0.59
C ASN A 477 101.92 -2.02 0.85
N PRO A 478 102.32 -0.94 0.15
CA PRO A 478 103.65 -0.37 0.26
C PRO A 478 103.96 0.29 1.61
N VAL A 479 102.94 0.48 2.47
CA VAL A 479 103.06 1.09 3.80
C VAL A 479 103.00 0.04 4.91
N THR A 480 102.13 -0.98 4.80
CA THR A 480 101.93 -1.97 5.87
C THR A 480 102.52 -3.35 5.59
N GLY A 481 102.91 -3.64 4.34
CA GLY A 481 103.45 -4.95 3.92
C GLY A 481 102.41 -6.07 3.81
N GLU A 482 101.17 -5.85 4.26
CA GLU A 482 100.08 -6.82 4.16
C GLU A 482 99.55 -6.95 2.72
N ALA A 483 99.05 -8.12 2.35
CA ALA A 483 98.54 -8.38 1.00
C ALA A 483 97.20 -7.65 0.77
N GLU A 484 97.21 -6.63 -0.09
CA GLU A 484 96.02 -5.94 -0.57
C GLU A 484 95.53 -6.55 -1.89
N ALA A 485 94.25 -6.94 -1.92
CA ALA A 485 93.57 -7.39 -3.12
C ALA A 485 93.22 -6.18 -4.02
N TYR A 486 93.66 -6.19 -5.28
CA TYR A 486 93.28 -5.21 -6.29
C TYR A 486 92.63 -5.88 -7.50
N ASN A 487 91.53 -5.32 -7.99
CA ASN A 487 90.85 -5.81 -9.19
C ASN A 487 91.50 -5.18 -10.43
N VAL A 488 92.34 -5.92 -11.15
CA VAL A 488 92.87 -5.50 -12.45
C VAL A 488 91.98 -6.00 -13.59
N PRO A 489 91.66 -5.15 -14.59
CA PRO A 489 90.95 -5.60 -15.77
C PRO A 489 91.84 -6.55 -16.58
N VAL A 490 91.39 -7.79 -16.74
CA VAL A 490 91.89 -8.76 -17.71
C VAL A 490 90.98 -8.67 -18.93
N TYR A 491 91.52 -8.08 -20.00
CA TYR A 491 90.78 -7.91 -21.26
C TYR A 491 90.51 -9.28 -21.90
N GLY A 492 89.25 -9.69 -21.94
CA GLY A 492 88.79 -10.74 -22.87
C GLY A 492 88.83 -10.23 -24.32
N PRO A 493 88.70 -11.09 -25.34
CA PRO A 493 88.75 -10.68 -26.75
C PRO A 493 87.44 -9.96 -27.14
N GLY A 494 87.26 -8.74 -26.66
CA GLY A 494 86.17 -7.85 -27.07
C GLY A 494 86.33 -7.35 -28.52
N SER A 495 85.29 -6.72 -29.07
CA SER A 495 85.36 -6.00 -30.34
C SER A 495 86.26 -4.77 -30.22
N LYS A 496 87.30 -4.66 -31.06
CA LYS A 496 88.16 -3.46 -31.11
C LYS A 496 87.35 -2.26 -31.58
N LEU A 497 87.21 -1.26 -30.72
CA LEU A 497 86.71 0.07 -31.05
C LEU A 497 87.93 0.93 -31.45
N GLY A 498 88.31 0.87 -32.73
CA GLY A 498 89.48 1.59 -33.25
C GLY A 498 90.83 1.07 -32.73
N ARG A 499 91.85 1.93 -32.69
CA ARG A 499 93.24 1.56 -32.35
C ARG A 499 93.55 1.47 -30.85
N VAL A 500 92.67 1.95 -29.96
CA VAL A 500 93.03 2.14 -28.53
C VAL A 500 92.00 1.57 -27.54
N GLY A 501 90.84 1.07 -28.00
CA GLY A 501 89.79 0.61 -27.09
C GLY A 501 89.15 -0.71 -27.51
N TYR A 502 88.68 -1.47 -26.53
CA TYR A 502 87.69 -2.53 -26.73
C TYR A 502 86.35 -1.99 -26.22
N GLY A 503 85.31 -2.07 -27.05
CA GLY A 503 83.95 -1.69 -26.66
C GLY A 503 83.07 -2.93 -26.58
N THR A 504 82.38 -3.12 -25.46
CA THR A 504 81.40 -4.19 -25.29
C THR A 504 80.05 -3.61 -24.92
N ILE A 505 78.99 -4.10 -25.56
CA ILE A 505 77.62 -3.95 -25.10
C ILE A 505 77.33 -5.20 -24.28
N SER A 506 77.32 -5.12 -22.95
CA SER A 506 76.92 -6.24 -22.09
C SER A 506 76.01 -5.71 -20.99
N GLY A 507 74.81 -6.27 -20.87
CA GLY A 507 73.96 -6.12 -19.69
C GLY A 507 74.21 -7.26 -18.71
N ASN A 508 74.16 -6.95 -17.41
CA ASN A 508 74.25 -7.95 -16.34
C ASN A 508 72.90 -8.68 -16.19
N LEU A 509 72.92 -10.01 -16.06
CA LEU A 509 71.85 -10.76 -15.40
C LEU A 509 72.42 -11.93 -14.59
N SER A 510 72.10 -11.95 -13.30
CA SER A 510 72.14 -13.14 -12.44
C SER A 510 71.00 -14.06 -12.86
N GLY A 511 71.33 -15.17 -13.53
CA GLY A 511 70.33 -16.08 -14.11
C GLY A 511 70.94 -17.28 -14.83
N SER A 512 72.22 -17.23 -15.21
CA SER A 512 73.02 -18.45 -15.32
C SER A 512 73.47 -18.85 -13.91
N ALA A 513 72.56 -19.37 -13.10
CA ALA A 513 73.00 -20.35 -12.11
C ALA A 513 73.61 -21.52 -12.92
N ASP A 514 74.88 -21.79 -12.66
CA ASP A 514 75.60 -23.01 -13.06
C ASP A 514 75.38 -23.56 -14.47
N LEU A 515 76.21 -23.12 -15.41
CA LEU A 515 76.70 -24.02 -16.46
C LEU A 515 78.22 -24.24 -16.40
N SER A 516 78.84 -23.92 -15.26
CA SER A 516 80.23 -24.27 -14.97
C SER A 516 80.46 -24.59 -13.48
N ALA A 517 79.62 -25.44 -12.91
CA ALA A 517 80.12 -26.36 -11.90
C ALA A 517 80.84 -27.52 -12.64
N GLN A 518 81.92 -27.19 -13.36
CA GLN A 518 82.86 -28.22 -13.77
C GLN A 518 83.81 -28.40 -12.58
N LEU A 519 83.68 -29.54 -11.90
CA LEU A 519 84.59 -29.98 -10.85
C LEU A 519 86.04 -29.82 -11.33
N GLY A 520 86.76 -28.85 -10.78
CA GLY A 520 88.21 -28.89 -10.71
C GLY A 520 88.57 -29.65 -9.44
N GLY A 521 89.17 -30.83 -9.59
CA GLY A 521 89.54 -31.72 -8.50
C GLY A 521 90.52 -31.08 -7.52
N GLU A 522 90.50 -31.60 -6.29
CA GLU A 522 91.41 -31.24 -5.21
C GLU A 522 92.85 -31.56 -5.60
N GLU A 523 93.74 -30.56 -5.53
CA GLU A 523 95.17 -30.79 -5.37
C GLU A 523 95.69 -29.88 -4.26
N SER A 524 95.95 -30.51 -3.10
CA SER A 524 96.85 -30.11 -2.01
C SER A 524 96.98 -28.61 -1.67
N GLY A 525 96.28 -28.19 -0.62
CA GLY A 525 96.92 -27.38 0.43
C GLY A 525 97.06 -25.87 0.19
N ALA A 526 96.01 -25.19 -0.28
CA ALA A 526 95.64 -23.82 0.10
C ALA A 526 94.33 -23.44 -0.60
N ALA A 527 93.23 -23.28 0.15
CA ALA A 527 92.00 -22.72 -0.39
C ALA A 527 92.14 -21.21 -0.61
N VAL A 528 92.90 -20.80 -1.63
CA VAL A 528 92.77 -19.48 -2.24
C VAL A 528 91.71 -19.62 -3.33
N GLY A 529 90.44 -19.59 -2.91
CA GLY A 529 89.33 -19.42 -3.83
C GLY A 529 89.50 -18.10 -4.57
N LEU A 530 89.71 -18.19 -5.88
CA LEU A 530 89.74 -17.08 -6.82
C LEU A 530 88.46 -16.23 -6.67
N GLY A 531 88.63 -14.99 -6.24
CA GLY A 531 87.69 -13.87 -6.38
C GLY A 531 86.28 -14.12 -5.85
N LYS A 532 85.93 -13.52 -4.71
CA LYS A 532 84.52 -13.13 -4.50
C LYS A 532 84.12 -12.28 -5.70
N ALA A 533 83.24 -12.81 -6.55
CA ALA A 533 82.55 -12.01 -7.55
C ALA A 533 81.94 -10.82 -6.79
N THR A 534 82.42 -9.62 -7.10
CA THR A 534 81.76 -8.41 -6.60
C THR A 534 80.39 -8.42 -7.25
N ASP A 535 79.31 -8.49 -6.47
CA ASP A 535 77.94 -8.33 -6.94
C ASP A 535 77.81 -6.95 -7.60
N LEU A 536 78.15 -6.85 -8.87
CA LEU A 536 77.87 -5.70 -9.69
C LEU A 536 76.37 -5.69 -9.89
N ALA A 537 75.70 -4.78 -9.17
CA ALA A 537 74.28 -4.52 -9.28
C ALA A 537 73.86 -4.50 -10.76
N ASN A 538 72.84 -5.29 -11.02
CA ASN A 538 72.20 -5.55 -12.29
C ASN A 538 72.04 -4.28 -13.17
N THR A 539 72.78 -4.21 -14.27
CA THR A 539 72.55 -3.29 -15.40
C THR A 539 71.90 -4.06 -16.56
N ASN A 540 70.69 -4.57 -16.34
CA ASN A 540 69.83 -5.17 -17.35
C ASN A 540 69.66 -4.20 -18.54
N PHE A 541 69.88 -4.69 -19.77
CA PHE A 541 69.13 -4.15 -20.89
C PHE A 541 67.66 -4.52 -20.66
N PHE A 542 66.77 -3.55 -20.82
CA PHE A 542 65.30 -3.60 -20.70
C PHE A 542 64.66 -4.66 -19.77
N SER A 543 64.06 -4.20 -18.66
CA SER A 543 63.38 -5.08 -17.70
C SER A 543 62.06 -4.46 -17.22
N PHE A 544 60.94 -4.92 -17.79
CA PHE A 544 59.61 -4.65 -17.28
C PHE A 544 58.84 -5.97 -17.06
N PRO A 545 59.19 -6.78 -16.05
CA PRO A 545 58.40 -7.95 -15.69
C PRO A 545 56.94 -7.59 -15.39
N ALA A 546 56.04 -8.55 -15.57
CA ALA A 546 54.69 -8.46 -15.05
C ALA A 546 54.75 -8.32 -13.51
N GLY A 547 53.92 -7.44 -12.94
CA GLY A 547 53.73 -7.38 -11.50
C GLY A 547 52.89 -8.57 -11.02
N GLY A 548 53.11 -9.01 -9.78
CA GLY A 548 52.21 -9.96 -9.13
C GLY A 548 50.82 -9.36 -8.90
N ILE A 549 49.80 -10.22 -8.84
CA ILE A 549 48.40 -9.83 -8.54
C ILE A 549 47.96 -10.60 -7.29
N ASN A 550 47.46 -9.90 -6.27
CA ASN A 550 46.94 -10.49 -5.03
C ASN A 550 47.87 -11.52 -4.36
N GLY A 551 49.18 -11.26 -4.36
CA GLY A 551 50.18 -12.16 -3.78
C GLY A 551 50.57 -13.36 -4.64
N THR A 552 50.02 -13.48 -5.85
CA THR A 552 50.45 -14.48 -6.85
C THR A 552 51.49 -13.89 -7.80
N ASN A 553 52.55 -14.66 -8.07
CA ASN A 553 53.60 -14.27 -8.99
C ASN A 553 53.22 -14.67 -10.44
N PRO A 554 53.60 -13.85 -11.44
CA PRO A 554 53.35 -14.19 -12.84
C PRO A 554 54.15 -15.41 -13.28
N ALA A 555 53.54 -16.22 -14.14
CA ALA A 555 54.26 -17.29 -14.83
C ALA A 555 55.25 -16.66 -15.83
N SER A 556 56.46 -17.20 -15.91
CA SER A 556 57.47 -16.75 -16.86
C SER A 556 57.94 -17.86 -17.80
N LEU A 557 58.21 -17.47 -19.03
CA LEU A 557 58.82 -18.28 -20.07
C LEU A 557 60.10 -17.57 -20.54
N ALA A 558 61.24 -18.23 -20.39
CA ALA A 558 62.53 -17.69 -20.79
C ALA A 558 63.14 -18.49 -21.96
N ILE A 559 63.69 -17.77 -22.93
CA ILE A 559 64.46 -18.32 -24.05
C ILE A 559 65.84 -17.66 -24.03
N SER A 560 66.89 -18.48 -24.09
CA SER A 560 68.26 -18.02 -24.25
C SER A 560 68.82 -18.51 -25.57
N LEU A 561 69.31 -17.59 -26.40
CA LEU A 561 70.04 -17.91 -27.63
C LEU A 561 71.52 -17.63 -27.39
N PHE A 562 72.38 -18.60 -27.72
CA PHE A 562 73.82 -18.47 -27.53
C PHE A 562 74.63 -18.87 -28.76
N GLY A 563 75.79 -18.24 -28.92
CA GLY A 563 76.73 -18.58 -29.99
C GLY A 563 77.45 -19.92 -29.72
N SER A 564 78.01 -20.53 -30.77
CA SER A 564 78.73 -21.81 -30.69
C SER A 564 79.89 -21.82 -29.68
N SER A 565 80.52 -20.66 -29.44
CA SER A 565 81.57 -20.48 -28.45
C SER A 565 81.06 -20.22 -27.03
N LEU A 566 79.74 -20.31 -26.78
CA LEU A 566 79.08 -20.03 -25.50
C LEU A 566 79.49 -18.70 -24.85
N SER A 567 79.79 -17.70 -25.69
CA SER A 567 80.34 -16.42 -25.25
C SER A 567 79.40 -15.24 -25.45
N ARG A 568 78.33 -15.38 -26.23
CA ARG A 568 77.30 -14.36 -26.43
C ARG A 568 75.94 -14.97 -26.16
N PHE A 569 75.08 -14.25 -25.45
CA PHE A 569 73.76 -14.68 -25.03
C PHE A 569 72.75 -13.56 -25.30
N ILE A 570 71.60 -13.92 -25.87
CA ILE A 570 70.40 -13.09 -25.92
C ILE A 570 69.37 -13.81 -25.07
N ASN A 571 68.88 -13.15 -24.03
CA ASN A 571 67.89 -13.69 -23.12
C ASN A 571 66.58 -12.91 -23.30
N LEU A 572 65.50 -13.63 -23.58
CA LEU A 572 64.15 -13.09 -23.59
C LEU A 572 63.33 -13.82 -22.52
N GLU A 573 62.78 -13.09 -21.57
CA GLU A 573 61.82 -13.60 -20.59
C GLU A 573 60.48 -12.91 -20.81
N LEU A 574 59.44 -13.69 -21.09
CA LEU A 574 58.05 -13.24 -21.09
C LEU A 574 57.44 -13.61 -19.74
N SER A 575 56.69 -12.68 -19.16
CA SER A 575 55.98 -12.92 -17.88
C SER A 575 54.54 -12.45 -18.00
N ALA A 576 53.59 -13.27 -17.58
CA ALA A 576 52.17 -12.97 -17.68
C ALA A 576 51.38 -13.52 -16.50
N LEU A 577 50.33 -12.79 -16.12
CA LEU A 577 49.37 -13.18 -15.10
C LEU A 577 48.01 -12.58 -15.41
N GLU A 578 46.96 -13.38 -15.31
CA GLU A 578 45.58 -12.93 -15.37
C GLU A 578 44.86 -13.53 -14.16
N ALA A 579 44.10 -12.70 -13.45
CA ALA A 579 43.34 -13.07 -12.27
C ALA A 579 41.91 -12.53 -12.41
N ASP A 580 40.93 -13.42 -12.25
CA ASP A 580 39.51 -13.10 -12.13
C ASP A 580 39.06 -13.51 -10.71
N GLN A 581 38.59 -12.55 -9.93
CA GLN A 581 38.15 -12.73 -8.55
C GLN A 581 36.71 -12.23 -8.40
N ARG A 582 35.81 -13.15 -8.06
CA ARG A 582 34.41 -12.85 -7.79
C ARG A 582 34.07 -13.15 -6.34
N GLY A 583 33.43 -12.19 -5.68
CA GLY A 583 32.96 -12.29 -4.31
C GLY A 583 31.47 -11.95 -4.24
N LYS A 584 30.74 -12.61 -3.34
CA LYS A 584 29.36 -12.26 -3.00
C LYS A 584 29.17 -12.37 -1.51
N VAL A 585 28.77 -11.28 -0.87
CA VAL A 585 28.45 -11.21 0.55
C VAL A 585 26.97 -10.91 0.69
N VAL A 586 26.26 -11.69 1.51
CA VAL A 586 24.85 -11.48 1.80
C VAL A 586 24.67 -11.33 3.31
N SER A 587 24.09 -10.23 3.73
CA SER A 587 23.74 -9.96 5.13
C SER A 587 22.24 -9.84 5.25
N SER A 588 21.63 -10.56 6.21
CA SER A 588 20.17 -10.57 6.38
C SER A 588 19.72 -10.22 7.80
N PRO A 589 19.87 -8.97 8.24
CA PRO A 589 19.43 -8.56 9.57
C PRO A 589 17.90 -8.56 9.65
N ARG A 590 17.38 -8.90 10.83
CA ARG A 590 15.95 -8.99 11.12
C ARG A 590 15.66 -8.26 12.42
N VAL A 591 14.61 -7.44 12.43
CA VAL A 591 14.20 -6.69 13.62
C VAL A 591 12.68 -6.66 13.72
N LEU A 592 12.15 -6.87 14.92
CA LEU A 592 10.72 -6.79 15.23
C LEU A 592 10.48 -5.51 16.02
N THR A 593 9.51 -4.70 15.60
CA THR A 593 9.14 -3.49 16.33
C THR A 593 7.65 -3.19 16.22
N SER A 594 7.13 -2.38 17.12
CA SER A 594 5.76 -1.88 17.06
C SER A 594 5.62 -0.76 16.03
N SER A 595 4.42 -0.58 15.46
CA SER A 595 4.12 0.56 14.60
C SER A 595 4.50 1.90 15.29
N GLN A 596 5.11 2.81 14.53
CA GLN A 596 5.61 4.13 14.92
C GLN A 596 6.76 4.12 15.95
N ARG A 597 7.40 2.97 16.21
CA ARG A 597 8.53 2.87 17.13
C ARG A 597 9.82 2.52 16.38
N PRO A 598 10.87 3.36 16.45
CA PRO A 598 12.14 3.08 15.80
C PRO A 598 12.78 1.84 16.43
N ALA A 599 13.41 1.02 15.60
CA ALA A 599 14.25 -0.09 16.03
C ALA A 599 15.56 -0.10 15.26
N VAL A 600 16.63 -0.44 15.98
CA VAL A 600 18.00 -0.44 15.45
C VAL A 600 18.61 -1.81 15.69
N ILE A 601 19.27 -2.35 14.65
CA ILE A 601 20.13 -3.52 14.74
C ILE A 601 21.50 -3.15 14.15
N GLU A 602 22.57 -3.41 14.90
CA GLU A 602 23.93 -3.14 14.46
C GLU A 602 24.87 -4.32 14.74
N GLN A 603 25.78 -4.58 13.80
CA GLN A 603 26.83 -5.60 13.92
C GLN A 603 28.12 -5.07 13.32
N GLY A 604 29.22 -5.07 14.09
CA GLY A 604 30.51 -4.62 13.60
C GLY A 604 31.59 -4.57 14.67
N THR A 605 32.64 -3.81 14.39
CA THR A 605 33.80 -3.64 15.27
C THR A 605 34.07 -2.16 15.54
N GLU A 606 34.63 -1.86 16.70
CA GLU A 606 35.06 -0.50 17.05
C GLU A 606 36.58 -0.36 16.88
N LEU A 607 36.99 0.69 16.19
CA LEU A 607 38.40 1.00 15.91
C LEU A 607 38.83 2.20 16.77
N PRO A 608 39.94 2.09 17.53
CA PRO A 608 40.47 3.20 18.32
C PRO A 608 41.21 4.21 17.43
N TYR A 609 40.91 5.50 17.60
CA TYR A 609 41.59 6.64 16.98
C TYR A 609 42.15 7.54 18.05
N GLN A 610 43.38 8.03 17.84
CA GLN A 610 43.96 9.02 18.74
C GLN A 610 43.47 10.42 18.32
N SER A 611 42.87 11.15 19.25
CA SER A 611 42.47 12.55 19.10
C SER A 611 43.30 13.42 20.05
N ALA A 612 43.73 14.59 19.57
CA ALA A 612 44.38 15.58 20.43
C ALA A 612 43.30 16.28 21.27
N THR A 613 43.42 16.26 22.60
CA THR A 613 42.59 17.08 23.48
C THR A 613 43.07 18.52 23.47
N SER A 614 42.20 19.45 23.88
CA SER A 614 42.54 20.88 24.02
C SER A 614 43.71 21.17 24.98
N SER A 615 44.05 20.21 25.85
CA SER A 615 45.20 20.26 26.77
C SER A 615 46.52 19.72 26.18
N GLY A 616 46.53 19.27 24.92
CA GLY A 616 47.70 18.65 24.28
C GLY A 616 47.94 17.18 24.65
N ALA A 617 47.05 16.56 25.42
CA ALA A 617 47.09 15.13 25.71
C ALA A 617 46.43 14.33 24.58
N THR A 618 46.84 13.08 24.38
CA THR A 618 46.20 12.15 23.45
C THR A 618 45.03 11.45 24.14
N SER A 619 43.82 11.58 23.60
CA SER A 619 42.63 10.81 23.98
C SER A 619 42.38 9.73 22.92
N VAL A 620 41.83 8.57 23.33
CA VAL A 620 41.44 7.51 22.39
C VAL A 620 39.92 7.58 22.21
N SER A 621 39.47 7.82 20.98
CA SER A 621 38.08 7.82 20.57
C SER A 621 37.79 6.61 19.68
N PHE A 622 36.72 5.88 19.96
CA PHE A 622 36.33 4.73 19.15
C PHE A 622 35.40 5.17 18.01
N ARG A 623 35.67 4.71 16.79
CA ARG A 623 34.74 4.81 15.66
C ARG A 623 34.27 3.42 15.24
N LYS A 624 32.97 3.28 15.01
CA LYS A 624 32.34 2.03 14.59
C LYS A 624 32.56 1.80 13.09
N ALA A 625 32.91 0.57 12.73
CA ALA A 625 32.79 0.01 11.39
C ALA A 625 31.77 -1.13 11.47
N ASN A 626 30.50 -0.81 11.23
CA ASN A 626 29.38 -1.72 11.41
C ASN A 626 28.39 -1.69 10.25
N LEU A 627 27.63 -2.77 10.13
CA LEU A 627 26.37 -2.79 9.43
C LEU A 627 25.29 -2.35 10.43
N ARG A 628 24.58 -1.27 10.12
CA ARG A 628 23.48 -0.73 10.93
C ARG A 628 22.23 -0.64 10.08
N LEU A 629 21.13 -1.17 10.60
CA LEU A 629 19.79 -0.98 10.07
C LEU A 629 18.95 -0.32 11.15
N GLU A 630 18.50 0.90 10.88
CA GLU A 630 17.51 1.61 11.66
C GLU A 630 16.23 1.74 10.83
N VAL A 631 15.11 1.34 11.43
CA VAL A 631 13.82 1.34 10.73
C VAL A 631 12.69 1.77 11.66
N THR A 632 11.80 2.62 11.14
CA THR A 632 10.54 2.99 11.81
C THR A 632 9.38 2.60 10.89
N PRO A 633 8.59 1.56 11.24
CA PRO A 633 7.45 1.17 10.44
C PRO A 633 6.20 1.95 10.83
N GLN A 634 5.31 2.18 9.88
CA GLN A 634 3.96 2.69 10.10
C GLN A 634 2.97 1.89 9.27
N ILE A 635 1.98 1.28 9.93
CA ILE A 635 0.95 0.47 9.26
C ILE A 635 -0.18 1.39 8.81
N THR A 636 -0.58 1.30 7.55
CA THR A 636 -1.71 2.03 6.99
C THR A 636 -3.03 1.28 7.23
N PRO A 637 -4.20 1.95 7.18
CA PRO A 637 -5.50 1.29 7.32
C PRO A 637 -5.76 0.19 6.27
N GLU A 638 -5.15 0.31 5.09
CA GLU A 638 -5.26 -0.65 4.00
C GLU A 638 -4.40 -1.91 4.21
N GLY A 639 -3.53 -1.94 5.23
CA GLY A 639 -2.65 -3.06 5.54
C GLY A 639 -1.25 -2.97 4.92
N ASN A 640 -0.90 -1.84 4.30
CA ASN A 640 0.46 -1.59 3.81
C ASN A 640 1.34 -1.06 4.95
N VAL A 641 2.66 -1.13 4.75
CA VAL A 641 3.66 -0.66 5.71
C VAL A 641 4.52 0.42 5.06
N ILE A 642 4.46 1.62 5.61
CA ILE A 642 5.43 2.69 5.34
C ILE A 642 6.66 2.40 6.20
N LEU A 643 7.84 2.42 5.59
CA LEU A 643 9.11 2.19 6.26
C LEU A 643 9.99 3.43 6.09
N ASP A 644 10.31 4.10 7.20
CA ASP A 644 11.44 5.03 7.26
C ASP A 644 12.69 4.23 7.57
N VAL A 645 13.63 4.20 6.64
CA VAL A 645 14.78 3.30 6.67
C VAL A 645 16.06 4.10 6.59
N ASP A 646 17.00 3.77 7.47
CA ASP A 646 18.37 4.27 7.49
C ASP A 646 19.31 3.07 7.58
N VAL A 647 20.00 2.76 6.48
CA VAL A 647 20.96 1.65 6.38
C VAL A 647 22.35 2.22 6.20
N SER A 648 23.28 1.84 7.08
CA SER A 648 24.71 2.09 6.88
C SER A 648 25.49 0.78 6.85
N ARG A 649 26.51 0.72 6.00
CA ARG A 649 27.51 -0.34 5.94
C ARG A 649 28.89 0.31 5.92
N ASP A 650 29.52 0.28 7.09
CA ASP A 650 30.84 0.85 7.30
C ASP A 650 31.86 -0.30 7.45
N ALA A 651 32.88 -0.28 6.60
CA ALA A 651 33.93 -1.29 6.57
C ALA A 651 35.30 -0.68 6.94
N VAL A 652 36.21 -1.53 7.44
CA VAL A 652 37.58 -1.12 7.74
C VAL A 652 38.34 -0.94 6.42
N GLY A 653 38.76 0.29 6.15
CA GLY A 653 39.52 0.66 4.96
C GLY A 653 41.04 0.57 5.17
N GLN A 654 41.78 1.30 4.33
CA GLN A 654 43.25 1.28 4.33
C GLN A 654 43.86 1.86 5.62
N LEU A 655 44.97 1.28 6.10
CA LEU A 655 45.72 1.84 7.23
C LEU A 655 46.43 3.14 6.79
N THR A 656 46.16 4.23 7.51
CA THR A 656 46.82 5.54 7.35
C THR A 656 47.72 5.83 8.55
N ASN A 657 48.57 6.86 8.47
CA ASN A 657 49.39 7.32 9.59
C ASN A 657 48.57 7.69 10.85
N ALA A 658 47.28 8.01 10.69
CA ALA A 658 46.39 8.42 11.78
C ALA A 658 45.42 7.31 12.25
N GLY A 659 45.57 6.08 11.74
CA GLY A 659 44.65 4.95 11.97
C GLY A 659 44.04 4.42 10.67
N TYR A 660 43.12 3.46 10.77
CA TYR A 660 42.44 2.92 9.59
C TYR A 660 41.50 3.96 8.96
N ALA A 661 41.31 3.93 7.65
CA ALA A 661 40.18 4.60 7.01
C ALA A 661 38.89 3.81 7.29
N ILE A 662 37.73 4.44 7.13
CA ILE A 662 36.43 3.76 7.20
C ILE A 662 35.74 3.98 5.86
N ASP A 663 35.49 2.89 5.14
CA ASP A 663 34.75 2.92 3.89
C ASP A 663 33.27 2.87 4.22
N THR A 664 32.55 3.97 4.00
CA THR A 664 31.15 4.12 4.40
C THR A 664 30.21 4.01 3.21
N ARG A 665 29.09 3.32 3.40
CA ARG A 665 27.98 3.27 2.43
C ARG A 665 26.68 3.50 3.18
N HIS A 666 25.92 4.50 2.78
CA HIS A 666 24.75 4.96 3.53
C HIS A 666 23.55 5.20 2.63
N VAL A 667 22.37 4.74 3.05
CA VAL A 667 21.10 4.92 2.33
C VAL A 667 20.03 5.30 3.33
N LYS A 668 19.40 6.45 3.14
CA LYS A 668 18.24 6.90 3.92
C LYS A 668 17.07 7.19 3.01
N THR A 669 15.94 6.54 3.24
CA THR A 669 14.75 6.72 2.40
C THR A 669 13.47 6.39 3.16
N GLN A 670 12.34 6.72 2.55
CA GLN A 670 11.02 6.30 2.96
C GLN A 670 10.34 5.53 1.82
N VAL A 671 9.81 4.35 2.11
CA VAL A 671 9.14 3.50 1.11
C VAL A 671 7.83 2.93 1.62
N LEU A 672 6.83 2.80 0.75
CA LEU A 672 5.58 2.10 1.02
C LEU A 672 5.66 0.70 0.43
N VAL A 673 5.36 -0.32 1.23
CA VAL A 673 5.45 -1.73 0.84
C VAL A 673 4.20 -2.47 1.29
N GLU A 674 3.74 -3.43 0.50
CA GLU A 674 2.65 -4.34 0.90
C GLU A 674 3.13 -5.32 1.98
N ASP A 675 2.21 -5.86 2.79
CA ASP A 675 2.52 -6.88 3.79
C ASP A 675 3.13 -8.13 3.14
N GLY A 676 4.35 -8.49 3.56
CA GLY A 676 5.12 -9.60 3.00
C GLY A 676 5.76 -9.32 1.64
N GLY A 677 5.52 -8.16 1.03
CA GLY A 677 6.14 -7.74 -0.22
C GLY A 677 7.61 -7.37 -0.04
N THR A 678 8.44 -7.59 -1.08
CA THR A 678 9.84 -7.18 -1.08
C THR A 678 10.03 -5.95 -1.97
N VAL A 679 10.65 -4.90 -1.43
CA VAL A 679 11.03 -3.71 -2.19
C VAL A 679 12.54 -3.58 -2.28
N VAL A 680 13.02 -3.13 -3.44
CA VAL A 680 14.42 -2.70 -3.62
C VAL A 680 14.47 -1.22 -3.27
N ILE A 681 15.16 -0.90 -2.18
CA ILE A 681 15.26 0.49 -1.69
C ILE A 681 16.28 1.29 -2.50
N GLY A 682 17.32 0.61 -2.97
CA GLY A 682 18.35 1.20 -3.81
C GLY A 682 19.58 0.31 -3.91
N GLY A 683 20.54 0.80 -4.68
CA GLY A 683 21.85 0.19 -4.79
C GLY A 683 22.91 1.19 -5.24
N ILE A 684 24.17 0.83 -5.03
CA ILE A 684 25.33 1.60 -5.46
C ILE A 684 26.15 0.70 -6.36
N TYR A 685 26.34 1.10 -7.62
CA TYR A 685 27.22 0.44 -8.58
C TYR A 685 28.46 1.31 -8.79
N GLU A 686 29.63 0.72 -8.57
CA GLU A 686 30.91 1.40 -8.69
C GLU A 686 31.82 0.57 -9.60
N GLN A 687 32.50 1.24 -10.54
CA GLN A 687 33.44 0.61 -11.45
C GLN A 687 34.73 1.43 -11.58
N TYR A 688 35.86 0.78 -11.31
CA TYR A 688 37.20 1.33 -11.47
C TYR A 688 37.96 0.59 -12.56
N GLU A 689 38.17 1.25 -13.70
CA GLU A 689 39.05 0.73 -14.76
C GLU A 689 40.38 1.49 -14.78
N ARG A 690 41.48 0.75 -14.69
CA ARG A 690 42.85 1.28 -14.76
C ARG A 690 43.65 0.54 -15.82
N ASN A 691 44.10 1.28 -16.83
CA ASN A 691 44.99 0.79 -17.88
C ASN A 691 46.34 1.51 -17.75
N ARG A 692 47.39 0.79 -17.38
CA ARG A 692 48.76 1.30 -17.25
C ARG A 692 49.66 0.63 -18.29
N THR A 693 50.43 1.43 -19.02
CA THR A 693 51.43 0.94 -19.96
C THR A 693 52.75 1.65 -19.70
N ASP A 694 53.74 0.91 -19.21
CA ASP A 694 55.12 1.39 -19.05
C ASP A 694 55.91 0.90 -20.27
N LYS A 695 56.58 1.79 -21.01
CA LYS A 695 57.27 1.44 -22.27
C LYS A 695 58.57 2.19 -22.46
N VAL A 696 59.49 1.62 -23.24
CA VAL A 696 60.64 2.37 -23.76
C VAL A 696 60.16 3.34 -24.84
N PRO A 697 60.51 4.63 -24.77
CA PRO A 697 60.23 5.57 -25.85
C PRO A 697 60.76 5.05 -27.19
N LEU A 698 60.02 5.28 -28.28
CA LEU A 698 60.28 4.77 -29.64
C LEU A 698 60.13 3.25 -29.79
N LEU A 699 60.89 2.44 -29.04
CA LEU A 699 60.93 0.98 -29.20
C LEU A 699 59.62 0.29 -28.81
N GLY A 700 58.90 0.81 -27.81
CA GLY A 700 57.61 0.26 -27.36
C GLY A 700 56.44 0.51 -28.32
N ASP A 701 56.62 1.36 -29.32
CA ASP A 701 55.58 1.76 -30.28
C ASP A 701 55.71 1.06 -31.65
N ILE A 702 56.74 0.23 -31.83
CA ILE A 702 56.92 -0.56 -33.05
C ILE A 702 55.78 -1.59 -33.15
N PRO A 703 55.07 -1.71 -34.29
CA PRO A 703 54.06 -2.74 -34.48
C PRO A 703 54.63 -4.14 -34.22
N ILE A 704 53.90 -4.98 -33.50
CA ILE A 704 54.26 -6.36 -33.14
C ILE A 704 55.46 -6.45 -32.16
N LEU A 705 56.61 -5.87 -32.51
CA LEU A 705 57.84 -5.94 -31.72
C LEU A 705 57.81 -5.05 -30.47
N GLY A 706 56.99 -4.00 -30.45
CA GLY A 706 56.88 -3.09 -29.31
C GLY A 706 56.38 -3.74 -28.03
N TYR A 707 55.70 -4.89 -28.10
CA TYR A 707 55.32 -5.69 -26.93
C TYR A 707 56.54 -6.21 -26.14
N LEU A 708 57.71 -6.35 -26.78
CA LEU A 708 58.96 -6.74 -26.12
C LEU A 708 59.64 -5.58 -25.38
N PHE A 709 59.13 -4.36 -25.55
CA PHE A 709 59.69 -3.13 -24.98
C PHE A 709 58.66 -2.37 -24.13
N ARG A 710 57.59 -3.05 -23.69
CA ARG A 710 56.58 -2.50 -22.79
C ARG A 710 56.03 -3.53 -21.81
N SER A 711 55.49 -3.04 -20.71
CA SER A 711 54.64 -3.78 -19.77
C SER A 711 53.26 -3.14 -19.72
N THR A 712 52.24 -3.98 -19.73
CA THR A 712 50.83 -3.55 -19.70
C THR A 712 50.16 -4.17 -18.48
N SER A 713 49.50 -3.33 -17.70
CA SER A 713 48.67 -3.73 -16.56
C SER A 713 47.26 -3.18 -16.76
N ARG A 714 46.27 -4.05 -16.70
CA ARG A 714 44.84 -3.72 -16.77
C ARG A 714 44.15 -4.22 -15.52
N SER A 715 43.47 -3.33 -14.81
CA SER A 715 42.62 -3.64 -13.65
C SER A 715 41.21 -3.14 -13.93
N ASN A 716 40.21 -3.94 -13.61
CA ASN A 716 38.80 -3.58 -13.67
C ASN A 716 38.11 -4.13 -12.43
N ASP A 717 37.79 -3.24 -11.50
CA ASP A 717 37.12 -3.59 -10.24
C ASP A 717 35.69 -3.07 -10.29
N ARG A 718 34.71 -3.96 -10.10
CA ARG A 718 33.29 -3.64 -10.04
C ARG A 718 32.75 -4.05 -8.67
N THR A 719 32.02 -3.16 -8.04
CA THR A 719 31.33 -3.42 -6.78
C THR A 719 29.88 -2.97 -6.89
N GLU A 720 28.96 -3.84 -6.48
CA GLU A 720 27.53 -3.56 -6.46
C GLU A 720 26.96 -3.85 -5.07
N LEU A 721 26.30 -2.85 -4.47
CA LEU A 721 25.54 -2.99 -3.24
C LEU A 721 24.05 -2.89 -3.56
N LEU A 722 23.24 -3.87 -3.15
CA LEU A 722 21.79 -3.86 -3.27
C LEU A 722 21.14 -4.06 -1.90
N VAL A 723 20.12 -3.25 -1.60
CA VAL A 723 19.37 -3.33 -0.34
C VAL A 723 17.90 -3.67 -0.62
N PHE A 724 17.47 -4.82 -0.11
CA PHE A 724 16.09 -5.30 -0.17
C PHE A 724 15.46 -5.25 1.22
N LEU A 725 14.22 -4.79 1.32
CA LEU A 725 13.43 -4.91 2.56
C LEU A 725 12.15 -5.67 2.33
N THR A 726 11.74 -6.42 3.34
CA THR A 726 10.48 -7.18 3.38
C THR A 726 9.84 -7.01 4.75
N PRO A 727 8.84 -6.12 4.91
CA PRO A 727 8.06 -6.03 6.14
C PRO A 727 7.02 -7.16 6.20
N ARG A 728 6.73 -7.64 7.41
CA ARG A 728 5.66 -8.58 7.71
C ARG A 728 4.92 -8.16 8.96
N ILE A 729 3.62 -7.94 8.87
CA ILE A 729 2.77 -7.61 10.02
C ILE A 729 2.55 -8.89 10.83
N VAL A 730 2.94 -8.86 12.11
CA VAL A 730 2.75 -10.00 13.01
C VAL A 730 1.34 -9.99 13.54
N THR A 731 0.52 -10.95 13.11
CA THR A 731 -0.78 -11.24 13.74
C THR A 731 -0.57 -12.15 14.95
N ASP A 732 -1.35 -11.94 16.02
CA ASP A 732 -1.24 -12.56 17.36
C ASP A 732 -1.02 -14.09 17.38
N LYS A 733 -1.42 -14.82 16.32
CA LYS A 733 -1.19 -16.27 16.19
C LYS A 733 0.27 -16.68 15.96
N LEU A 734 1.14 -15.76 15.51
CA LEU A 734 2.55 -16.04 15.23
C LEU A 734 3.49 -15.71 16.39
N ALA A 735 3.03 -14.98 17.41
CA ALA A 735 3.84 -14.63 18.58
C ALA A 735 3.92 -15.76 19.62
N GLN A 736 3.08 -16.81 19.50
CA GLN A 736 3.01 -17.96 20.41
C GLN A 736 3.72 -19.22 19.88
N ARG A 737 4.55 -19.11 18.84
CA ARG A 737 5.29 -20.26 18.27
C ARG A 737 6.79 -20.14 18.40
#